data_AF-S7QKL7-F1
#
_entry.id   AF-S7QKL7-F1
#
_cell.length_a   1.000
_cell.length_b   1.000
_cell.length_c   1.000
_cell.angle_alpha   90.00
_cell.angle_beta   90.00
_cell.angle_gamma   90.00
#
_symmetry.space_group_name_H-M   'P 1'
#
loop_
_entity.id
_entity.type
_entity.pdbx_description
1 polymer ?
#
loop_
_entity_poly.entity_id
_entity_poly.type
_entity_poly.pdbx_seq_one_letter_code
_entity_poly.pdbx_strand_id
1 'polypeptide(L)'
;MDSRSRGLKGKSTFLKNGIIKGQDVARHIAATLRQHDIKADASSRRGSRTQGHGHGRGTKRRLSQLEEDAQLPQPSSSIQINDVSVLNNLLPMPQEPVPDDAMSPAHDGTTSPGTTSPGTNDPFEGALTPLGSELALPTFGNPRHEDCAPEVSPNTSEHADATLDQPEGHDSTDTMTLPSLIDGLEGPQFPPGTEQVTWANGVRSFLPWAFVEGKYTQDIDVARAMATAPDALNPADGGEPLVYTLDIQSMCQDSIHPSTEDSITVVGLIKEKLSKGIPVLVRGFKLPGTQYKFDRRSLELCKGSLRNTVEYQDAKKRMEYDLKHARLVKERKATAEFLATPPVVHSENTLGEFIDMATRPGTQRRPKVCGNLLDSYAPSHVGTPWFIAALNEQYLAMYQNRMTDFAFPPPDTEEARKLLEQAARIAGPQLLHPDTFQLVMWDLLTHAGFVSHTHHDAGGAATWMAIRDGVKFWTLLKVRTEGLKTRKAVQDRFDTAAKTSLHQLVNDCNMVEWIGTVCLVPGDVLIQPPNIMHCVYTPIKTLATGGHFYCYNLCHLTELSCDIDRLYGDVTTNQSHPATQRLIHNLALALPNLADKTLPRVPFLALALMVLDSKTYEAPTKGLGSAQYYPDGRYHREVAGETAYAQQVVTAVLKGNRITSDVNKIREMVHKRLGGELLDPGKSRINLSCLKKFVFVEIKRPKTL
;
A
#
# COMPACT_ATOMS: atom_id res chain seq x y z
N MET A 1 33.28 45.08 36.38
CA MET A 1 32.14 45.72 37.07
C MET A 1 30.88 45.22 36.37
N ASP A 2 30.45 43.98 36.57
CA ASP A 2 29.88 43.34 37.78
C ASP A 2 28.52 43.91 38.21
N SER A 3 27.45 43.17 37.98
CA SER A 3 26.37 42.88 38.95
C SER A 3 25.30 42.01 38.27
N ARG A 4 25.22 40.70 38.55
CA ARG A 4 24.74 39.99 39.76
C ARG A 4 23.33 39.42 39.54
N SER A 5 23.33 38.13 39.28
CA SER A 5 22.23 37.18 39.39
C SER A 5 21.68 37.11 40.82
N ARG A 6 20.35 37.01 40.94
CA ARG A 6 19.67 36.59 42.18
C ARG A 6 19.04 35.22 41.94
N GLY A 7 19.58 34.22 42.62
CA GLY A 7 18.97 32.90 42.76
C GLY A 7 17.91 32.90 43.86
N LEU A 8 16.83 32.16 43.62
CA LEU A 8 15.86 31.78 44.64
C LEU A 8 15.99 30.28 44.91
N LYS A 9 16.40 29.98 46.16
CA LYS A 9 16.43 28.64 46.75
C LYS A 9 15.02 28.25 47.18
N GLY A 10 14.47 27.17 46.63
CA GLY A 10 13.26 26.50 47.08
C GLY A 10 13.57 25.08 47.54
N LYS A 11 13.22 24.77 48.79
CA LYS A 11 13.58 23.56 49.55
C LYS A 11 12.93 22.29 48.99
N SER A 12 13.73 21.23 48.80
CA SER A 12 13.27 19.86 48.57
C SER A 12 13.13 19.16 49.93
N THR A 13 11.91 18.74 50.27
CA THR A 13 11.62 17.85 51.39
C THR A 13 11.55 16.40 50.91
N PHE A 14 12.43 15.58 51.48
CA PHE A 14 12.44 14.12 51.45
C PHE A 14 11.10 13.52 51.89
N LEU A 15 10.58 12.58 51.11
CA LEU A 15 9.69 11.53 51.60
C LEU A 15 10.29 10.16 51.23
N LYS A 16 10.60 9.40 52.29
CA LYS A 16 11.13 8.05 52.27
C LYS A 16 9.99 7.03 52.14
N ASN A 17 10.30 5.98 51.36
CA ASN A 17 9.90 4.58 51.49
C ASN A 17 8.50 4.12 51.06
N GLY A 18 8.52 3.21 50.09
CA GLY A 18 7.44 2.28 49.74
C GLY A 18 7.89 1.28 48.67
N ILE A 19 8.92 0.47 48.95
CA ILE A 19 9.38 -0.61 48.05
C ILE A 19 8.34 -1.74 48.09
N ILE A 20 7.58 -1.91 47.01
CA ILE A 20 6.82 -3.14 46.77
C ILE A 20 7.74 -4.11 46.05
N LYS A 21 8.00 -5.26 46.69
CA LYS A 21 8.90 -6.31 46.21
C LYS A 21 8.33 -6.99 44.96
N GLY A 22 9.07 -6.95 43.85
CA GLY A 22 8.75 -7.62 42.58
C GLY A 22 8.89 -9.14 42.56
N GLN A 23 8.52 -9.85 43.64
CA GLN A 23 8.60 -11.31 43.70
C GLN A 23 7.27 -12.04 43.45
N ASP A 24 6.13 -11.35 43.44
CA ASP A 24 4.81 -12.01 43.25
C ASP A 24 4.31 -11.98 41.79
N VAL A 25 4.79 -11.06 40.95
CA VAL A 25 4.43 -11.01 39.51
C VAL A 25 5.15 -12.12 38.73
N ALA A 26 6.39 -12.44 39.08
CA ALA A 26 7.15 -13.51 38.44
C ALA A 26 6.60 -14.92 38.74
N ARG A 27 5.98 -15.14 39.91
CA ARG A 27 5.34 -16.42 40.24
C ARG A 27 4.02 -16.63 39.50
N HIS A 28 3.27 -15.56 39.24
CA HIS A 28 2.02 -15.67 38.51
C HIS A 28 2.26 -16.00 37.03
N ILE A 29 3.25 -15.36 36.41
CA ILE A 29 3.65 -15.62 35.01
C ILE A 29 4.24 -17.04 34.86
N ALA A 30 5.06 -17.50 35.82
CA ALA A 30 5.61 -18.85 35.80
C ALA A 30 4.57 -19.96 36.06
N ALA A 31 3.43 -19.66 36.70
CA ALA A 31 2.35 -20.62 36.92
C ALA A 31 1.47 -20.78 35.67
N THR A 32 1.22 -19.69 34.93
CA THR A 32 0.44 -19.74 33.67
C THR A 32 1.22 -20.41 32.54
N LEU A 33 2.54 -20.25 32.49
CA LEU A 33 3.38 -20.88 31.46
C LEU A 33 3.63 -22.38 31.68
N ARG A 34 3.52 -22.90 32.92
CA ARG A 34 3.62 -24.35 33.19
C ARG A 34 2.35 -25.14 32.87
N GLN A 35 1.20 -24.48 32.74
CA GLN A 35 -0.06 -25.16 32.37
C GLN A 35 -0.19 -25.41 30.86
N HIS A 36 0.64 -24.78 30.02
CA HIS A 36 0.58 -24.92 28.57
C HIS A 36 1.60 -25.90 27.95
N ASP A 37 2.54 -26.44 28.74
CA ASP A 37 3.64 -27.30 28.25
C ASP A 37 3.55 -28.79 28.64
N ILE A 38 2.36 -29.30 28.94
CA ILE A 38 2.13 -30.75 29.04
C ILE A 38 1.00 -31.15 28.11
N LYS A 39 1.33 -31.36 26.83
CA LYS A 39 0.79 -32.42 25.95
C LYS A 39 1.30 -32.26 24.51
N ALA A 40 2.53 -32.71 24.29
CA ALA A 40 2.97 -33.24 23.00
C ALA A 40 4.25 -34.06 23.26
N ASP A 41 4.13 -35.39 23.42
CA ASP A 41 4.47 -36.35 22.36
C ASP A 41 4.63 -37.79 22.89
N ALA A 42 4.44 -38.75 21.97
CA ALA A 42 4.71 -40.20 22.03
C ALA A 42 3.74 -41.06 22.90
N SER A 43 3.18 -42.19 22.44
CA SER A 43 3.70 -43.18 21.49
C SER A 43 2.63 -44.17 21.03
N SER A 44 2.89 -44.75 19.86
CA SER A 44 2.19 -45.90 19.28
C SER A 44 2.50 -47.23 19.97
N ARG A 45 1.60 -48.20 19.75
CA ARG A 45 1.76 -49.68 19.70
C ARG A 45 1.28 -50.52 20.91
N ARG A 46 0.35 -51.42 20.53
CA ARG A 46 0.11 -52.81 20.97
C ARG A 46 -0.40 -53.07 22.38
N GLY A 47 -1.52 -53.81 22.44
CA GLY A 47 -1.58 -55.03 23.24
C GLY A 47 -2.76 -55.17 24.19
N SER A 48 -3.58 -56.20 23.92
CA SER A 48 -4.31 -57.07 24.87
C SER A 48 -5.32 -56.50 25.87
N ARG A 49 -6.59 -56.79 25.61
CA ARG A 49 -7.42 -57.80 26.32
C ARG A 49 -7.20 -57.93 27.83
N THR A 50 -8.16 -57.48 28.65
CA THR A 50 -8.87 -58.31 29.68
C THR A 50 -10.02 -57.56 30.36
N GLN A 51 -10.95 -58.37 30.84
CA GLN A 51 -12.22 -58.15 31.55
C GLN A 51 -12.12 -57.30 32.83
N GLY A 52 -13.27 -56.78 33.29
CA GLY A 52 -13.45 -56.41 34.70
C GLY A 52 -14.71 -55.60 34.99
N HIS A 53 -15.63 -56.18 35.76
CA HIS A 53 -16.96 -55.70 36.16
C HIS A 53 -17.01 -54.47 37.08
N GLY A 54 -18.20 -53.85 37.15
CA GLY A 54 -18.73 -53.20 38.38
C GLY A 54 -19.50 -51.90 38.10
N HIS A 55 -20.79 -51.95 37.77
CA HIS A 55 -21.93 -51.69 38.68
C HIS A 55 -22.01 -50.28 39.31
N GLY A 56 -23.07 -49.54 38.95
CA GLY A 56 -23.48 -48.34 39.69
C GLY A 56 -24.61 -47.56 39.01
N ARG A 57 -25.85 -47.83 39.46
CA ARG A 57 -27.13 -47.12 39.20
C ARG A 57 -26.94 -45.59 39.16
N GLY A 58 -27.65 -44.75 38.40
CA GLY A 58 -28.89 -44.86 37.67
C GLY A 58 -29.66 -43.54 37.84
N THR A 59 -30.12 -42.91 36.76
CA THR A 59 -31.37 -42.13 36.76
C THR A 59 -31.80 -41.82 35.34
N LYS A 60 -33.09 -42.04 35.10
CA LYS A 60 -33.80 -41.93 33.84
C LYS A 60 -34.24 -40.48 33.57
N ARG A 61 -34.37 -40.21 32.27
CA ARG A 61 -35.50 -39.56 31.56
C ARG A 61 -35.38 -38.09 31.14
N ARG A 62 -35.67 -37.96 29.84
CA ARG A 62 -36.27 -36.86 29.05
C ARG A 62 -35.33 -35.77 28.55
N LEU A 63 -34.96 -35.91 27.28
CA LEU A 63 -35.25 -34.90 26.24
C LEU A 63 -35.16 -35.56 24.87
N SER A 64 -36.34 -35.77 24.27
CA SER A 64 -36.58 -36.04 22.86
C SER A 64 -37.54 -34.95 22.41
N GLN A 65 -37.32 -34.39 21.21
CA GLN A 65 -38.05 -33.33 20.51
C GLN A 65 -37.26 -32.01 20.41
N LEU A 66 -36.56 -31.86 19.28
CA LEU A 66 -36.77 -30.79 18.30
C LEU A 66 -35.76 -31.01 17.16
N GLU A 67 -36.10 -31.94 16.26
CA GLU A 67 -35.63 -31.93 14.88
C GLU A 67 -36.84 -31.47 14.05
N GLU A 68 -36.80 -30.24 13.56
CA GLU A 68 -37.40 -29.75 12.30
C GLU A 68 -37.18 -28.24 12.20
N ASP A 69 -36.97 -27.77 10.97
CA ASP A 69 -36.85 -26.37 10.51
C ASP A 69 -35.47 -25.69 10.55
N ALA A 70 -34.66 -26.02 9.55
CA ALA A 70 -33.79 -25.04 8.88
C ALA A 70 -33.53 -25.45 7.42
N GLN A 71 -34.46 -25.11 6.52
CA GLN A 71 -34.17 -25.03 5.08
C GLN A 71 -33.23 -23.83 4.85
N LEU A 72 -31.97 -24.14 4.50
CA LEU A 72 -31.01 -23.13 4.06
C LEU A 72 -31.40 -22.61 2.66
N PRO A 73 -31.35 -21.29 2.42
CA PRO A 73 -31.61 -20.74 1.09
C PRO A 73 -30.46 -21.08 0.13
N GLN A 74 -30.82 -21.51 -1.07
CA GLN A 74 -29.91 -21.67 -2.20
C GLN A 74 -29.32 -20.29 -2.58
N PRO A 75 -27.99 -20.17 -2.78
CA PRO A 75 -27.40 -18.92 -3.23
C PRO A 75 -27.81 -18.63 -4.68
N SER A 76 -28.40 -17.46 -4.88
CA SER A 76 -28.82 -16.91 -6.16
C SER A 76 -27.63 -16.46 -7.01
N SER A 77 -27.63 -16.90 -8.27
CA SER A 77 -26.96 -16.32 -9.45
C SER A 77 -25.47 -15.95 -9.33
N SER A 78 -24.63 -16.84 -9.84
CA SER A 78 -23.29 -16.54 -10.30
C SER A 78 -23.31 -15.45 -11.38
N ILE A 79 -22.71 -14.29 -11.11
CA ILE A 79 -22.36 -13.32 -12.15
C ILE A 79 -21.12 -13.86 -12.86
N GLN A 80 -21.30 -14.44 -14.06
CA GLN A 80 -20.19 -14.68 -14.99
C GLN A 80 -19.83 -13.36 -15.65
N ILE A 81 -18.67 -12.80 -15.32
CA ILE A 81 -18.07 -11.70 -16.07
C ILE A 81 -17.36 -12.33 -17.27
N ASN A 82 -18.08 -12.50 -18.37
CA ASN A 82 -17.53 -12.90 -19.67
C ASN A 82 -17.29 -11.64 -20.52
N ASP A 83 -16.34 -10.79 -20.13
CA ASP A 83 -15.97 -9.68 -21.00
C ASP A 83 -14.46 -9.43 -21.00
N VAL A 84 -13.78 -10.07 -21.96
CA VAL A 84 -12.34 -9.96 -22.23
C VAL A 84 -12.05 -8.72 -23.10
N SER A 85 -13.07 -7.99 -23.56
CA SER A 85 -12.91 -6.86 -24.49
C SER A 85 -12.33 -5.59 -23.87
N VAL A 86 -12.31 -5.47 -22.54
CA VAL A 86 -11.77 -4.29 -21.83
C VAL A 86 -10.24 -4.33 -21.69
N LEU A 87 -9.59 -5.48 -21.87
CA LEU A 87 -8.14 -5.62 -21.72
C LEU A 87 -7.32 -5.14 -22.94
N ASN A 88 -7.94 -5.00 -24.12
CA ASN A 88 -7.23 -4.66 -25.36
C ASN A 88 -7.17 -3.16 -25.70
N ASN A 89 -7.85 -2.28 -24.94
CA ASN A 89 -7.97 -0.86 -25.28
C ASN A 89 -7.04 0.07 -24.48
N LEU A 90 -6.01 -0.45 -23.80
CA LEU A 90 -5.20 0.35 -22.89
C LEU A 90 -3.81 0.76 -23.39
N LEU A 91 -3.38 0.39 -24.62
CA LEU A 91 -2.15 0.89 -25.25
C LEU A 91 -2.25 0.86 -26.80
N PRO A 92 -1.71 1.85 -27.53
CA PRO A 92 -1.55 1.75 -28.98
C PRO A 92 -0.45 0.72 -29.31
N MET A 93 -0.81 -0.32 -30.07
CA MET A 93 0.15 -1.27 -30.63
C MET A 93 1.08 -0.53 -31.60
N PRO A 94 2.41 -0.76 -31.58
CA PRO A 94 3.30 -0.25 -32.61
C PRO A 94 2.93 -0.89 -33.96
N GLN A 95 2.57 -0.08 -34.96
CA GLN A 95 2.46 -0.55 -36.33
C GLN A 95 3.88 -0.80 -36.88
N GLU A 96 4.16 -2.02 -37.30
CA GLU A 96 5.38 -2.33 -38.04
C GLU A 96 5.38 -1.58 -39.39
N PRO A 97 6.53 -1.05 -39.84
CA PRO A 97 6.62 -0.44 -41.15
C PRO A 97 6.47 -1.51 -42.22
N VAL A 98 5.53 -1.29 -43.14
CA VAL A 98 5.35 -2.06 -44.37
C VAL A 98 6.60 -1.87 -45.24
N PRO A 99 7.18 -2.94 -45.83
CA PRO A 99 8.31 -2.79 -46.73
C PRO A 99 7.83 -2.26 -48.09
N ASP A 100 8.40 -1.15 -48.53
CA ASP A 100 8.25 -0.62 -49.89
C ASP A 100 8.98 -1.55 -50.87
N ASP A 101 8.22 -2.28 -51.67
CA ASP A 101 8.72 -2.97 -52.86
C ASP A 101 8.58 -2.11 -54.12
N ALA A 102 9.64 -2.18 -54.91
CA ALA A 102 10.01 -1.37 -56.07
C ALA A 102 9.11 -1.52 -57.31
N MET A 103 9.18 -0.52 -58.20
CA MET A 103 9.01 -0.61 -59.67
C MET A 103 9.70 0.63 -60.32
N SER A 104 10.90 0.51 -60.89
CA SER A 104 11.20 0.35 -62.35
C SER A 104 11.72 1.66 -63.02
N PRO A 105 12.31 1.67 -64.24
CA PRO A 105 13.59 1.05 -64.63
C PRO A 105 14.47 1.95 -65.57
N ALA A 106 15.61 1.39 -66.03
CA ALA A 106 16.52 1.82 -67.13
C ALA A 106 17.50 2.98 -66.79
N HIS A 107 18.77 3.03 -67.22
CA HIS A 107 19.42 2.57 -68.46
C HIS A 107 20.93 2.23 -68.27
N ASP A 108 21.43 1.35 -69.14
CA ASP A 108 22.77 1.18 -69.76
C ASP A 108 24.06 1.78 -69.15
N GLY A 109 25.14 0.99 -69.20
CA GLY A 109 26.50 1.54 -69.28
C GLY A 109 27.66 0.65 -68.87
N THR A 110 27.95 -0.39 -69.65
CA THR A 110 29.30 -0.82 -70.10
C THR A 110 30.55 -0.83 -69.17
N THR A 111 31.26 -1.96 -69.31
CA THR A 111 32.73 -2.20 -69.29
C THR A 111 33.47 -2.61 -68.00
N SER A 112 34.08 -3.80 -68.16
CA SER A 112 35.00 -4.62 -67.35
C SER A 112 36.40 -3.98 -67.09
N PRO A 113 37.46 -4.75 -66.71
CA PRO A 113 37.77 -5.32 -65.39
C PRO A 113 39.22 -4.97 -64.92
N GLY A 114 39.61 -5.33 -63.69
CA GLY A 114 41.03 -5.46 -63.30
C GLY A 114 41.21 -5.61 -61.79
N THR A 115 41.54 -6.80 -61.27
CA THR A 115 42.87 -7.43 -61.11
C THR A 115 43.83 -6.79 -60.11
N THR A 116 44.28 -7.67 -59.18
CA THR A 116 45.60 -7.80 -58.52
C THR A 116 45.95 -7.02 -57.24
N SER A 117 45.82 -7.74 -56.11
CA SER A 117 46.93 -8.21 -55.22
C SER A 117 47.73 -7.18 -54.36
N PRO A 118 48.68 -7.61 -53.49
CA PRO A 118 48.51 -7.53 -52.04
C PRO A 118 49.71 -6.87 -51.30
N GLY A 119 49.63 -6.79 -49.96
CA GLY A 119 50.77 -6.47 -49.08
C GLY A 119 50.50 -5.26 -48.20
N THR A 120 51.00 -5.14 -46.98
CA THR A 120 51.93 -5.93 -46.16
C THR A 120 51.87 -5.31 -44.76
N ASN A 121 51.98 -6.17 -43.74
CA ASN A 121 52.66 -6.00 -42.45
C ASN A 121 52.42 -4.75 -41.56
N ASP A 122 51.93 -5.09 -40.36
CA ASP A 122 52.52 -4.80 -39.05
C ASP A 122 52.03 -3.63 -38.19
N PRO A 123 52.17 -3.77 -36.85
CA PRO A 123 51.08 -3.57 -35.90
C PRO A 123 51.27 -2.31 -35.05
N PHE A 124 50.21 -1.78 -34.45
CA PHE A 124 50.36 -1.01 -33.20
C PHE A 124 49.09 -1.02 -32.35
N GLU A 125 49.32 -1.24 -31.05
CA GLU A 125 48.40 -1.14 -29.93
C GLU A 125 47.79 0.26 -29.80
N GLY A 126 46.53 0.35 -29.34
CA GLY A 126 45.94 1.63 -28.96
C GLY A 126 44.48 1.56 -28.53
N ALA A 127 44.26 1.26 -27.25
CA ALA A 127 43.14 1.70 -26.41
C ALA A 127 41.73 1.87 -27.04
N LEU A 128 40.89 0.86 -26.86
CA LEU A 128 39.42 0.99 -26.99
C LEU A 128 38.84 1.61 -25.71
N THR A 129 38.41 2.87 -25.79
CA THR A 129 37.36 3.43 -24.93
C THR A 129 36.00 2.96 -25.44
N PRO A 130 35.13 2.32 -24.64
CA PRO A 130 33.78 2.04 -25.07
C PRO A 130 32.91 3.29 -24.89
N LEU A 131 32.38 3.80 -26.01
CA LEU A 131 31.26 4.73 -26.03
C LEU A 131 30.09 4.14 -25.22
N GLY A 132 29.52 4.97 -24.35
CA GLY A 132 28.31 4.67 -23.60
C GLY A 132 27.12 4.47 -24.54
N SER A 133 26.43 3.36 -24.35
CA SER A 133 25.12 3.11 -24.93
C SER A 133 24.06 3.74 -24.02
N GLU A 134 23.57 4.91 -24.42
CA GLU A 134 22.32 5.49 -23.92
C GLU A 134 21.14 4.64 -24.42
N LEU A 135 20.36 4.08 -23.51
CA LEU A 135 19.03 3.58 -23.79
C LEU A 135 18.03 4.68 -23.44
N ALA A 136 17.61 5.42 -24.45
CA ALA A 136 16.50 6.35 -24.36
C ALA A 136 15.19 5.60 -24.10
N LEU A 137 14.37 6.15 -23.20
CA LEU A 137 12.95 5.78 -23.05
C LEU A 137 12.20 6.16 -24.33
N PRO A 138 11.17 5.41 -24.77
CA PRO A 138 10.44 5.73 -25.98
C PRO A 138 9.68 7.05 -25.81
N THR A 139 10.02 8.05 -26.63
CA THR A 139 9.24 9.28 -26.82
C THR A 139 8.08 9.01 -27.75
N PHE A 140 6.86 9.22 -27.27
CA PHE A 140 5.64 9.13 -28.07
C PHE A 140 5.40 10.45 -28.79
N GLY A 141 5.62 10.48 -30.12
CA GLY A 141 5.17 11.57 -30.99
C GLY A 141 3.75 11.30 -31.47
N ASN A 142 2.84 12.27 -31.31
CA ASN A 142 1.48 12.19 -31.85
C ASN A 142 1.44 12.82 -33.26
N PRO A 143 0.71 12.25 -34.23
CA PRO A 143 0.65 12.77 -35.59
C PRO A 143 -0.27 13.99 -35.69
N ARG A 144 0.10 14.89 -36.61
CA ARG A 144 -0.68 16.07 -37.00
C ARG A 144 -2.01 15.66 -37.62
N HIS A 145 -3.10 16.23 -37.13
CA HIS A 145 -4.40 16.18 -37.80
C HIS A 145 -4.47 17.28 -38.86
N GLU A 146 -4.58 16.89 -40.12
CA GLU A 146 -4.98 17.75 -41.23
C GLU A 146 -6.51 17.75 -41.40
N ASP A 147 -6.99 18.87 -41.94
CA ASP A 147 -8.36 19.30 -42.13
C ASP A 147 -9.23 18.34 -42.95
N CYS A 148 -10.44 18.06 -42.46
CA CYS A 148 -11.59 17.66 -43.29
C CYS A 148 -12.89 18.04 -42.57
N ALA A 149 -13.54 19.11 -43.05
CA ALA A 149 -14.90 19.48 -42.70
C ALA A 149 -15.91 18.72 -43.58
N PRO A 150 -17.11 18.40 -43.04
CA PRO A 150 -18.30 18.34 -43.88
C PRO A 150 -19.41 19.29 -43.38
N GLU A 151 -20.15 19.78 -44.36
CA GLU A 151 -21.28 20.70 -44.26
C GLU A 151 -22.41 20.19 -43.36
N VAL A 152 -22.99 21.10 -42.57
CA VAL A 152 -24.21 20.89 -41.77
C VAL A 152 -25.35 21.70 -42.37
N SER A 153 -26.47 21.03 -42.68
CA SER A 153 -27.79 21.66 -42.85
C SER A 153 -28.57 21.66 -41.53
N PRO A 154 -29.45 22.65 -41.29
CA PRO A 154 -29.94 22.96 -39.97
C PRO A 154 -31.19 22.16 -39.61
N ASN A 155 -31.28 21.69 -38.36
CA ASN A 155 -32.58 21.51 -37.72
C ASN A 155 -32.48 21.75 -36.21
N THR A 156 -33.51 22.45 -35.75
CA THR A 156 -33.77 23.03 -34.45
C THR A 156 -33.95 22.02 -33.32
N SER A 157 -33.28 22.22 -32.18
CA SER A 157 -33.91 22.00 -30.86
C SER A 157 -33.13 22.69 -29.74
N GLU A 158 -33.86 23.42 -28.91
CA GLU A 158 -33.43 24.12 -27.70
C GLU A 158 -32.69 23.19 -26.73
N HIS A 159 -31.42 23.48 -26.46
CA HIS A 159 -30.71 22.97 -25.29
C HIS A 159 -29.95 24.10 -24.60
N ALA A 160 -30.14 24.17 -23.29
CA ALA A 160 -29.60 25.19 -22.40
C ALA A 160 -28.07 25.23 -22.45
N ASP A 161 -27.54 26.43 -22.69
CA ASP A 161 -26.12 26.76 -22.60
C ASP A 161 -25.56 26.43 -21.21
N ALA A 162 -24.73 25.40 -21.15
CA ALA A 162 -23.72 25.25 -20.11
C ALA A 162 -22.41 25.82 -20.67
N THR A 163 -22.19 27.12 -20.46
CA THR A 163 -20.90 27.75 -20.71
C THR A 163 -19.85 27.07 -19.85
N LEU A 164 -18.97 26.31 -20.51
CA LEU A 164 -17.73 25.80 -19.93
C LEU A 164 -16.78 27.02 -19.86
N ASP A 165 -16.66 27.63 -18.69
CA ASP A 165 -15.75 28.75 -18.48
C ASP A 165 -14.33 28.35 -18.89
N GLN A 166 -13.78 29.04 -19.88
CA GLN A 166 -12.36 28.91 -20.21
C GLN A 166 -11.53 29.60 -19.12
N PRO A 167 -10.41 29.01 -18.69
CA PRO A 167 -9.60 29.58 -17.62
C PRO A 167 -8.84 30.80 -18.14
N GLU A 168 -9.21 31.99 -17.65
CA GLU A 168 -8.42 33.20 -17.81
C GLU A 168 -7.02 33.01 -17.18
N GLY A 169 -5.99 33.50 -17.86
CA GLY A 169 -4.59 33.33 -17.47
C GLY A 169 -4.28 33.94 -16.11
N HIS A 170 -4.12 33.08 -15.09
CA HIS A 170 -3.73 33.47 -13.75
C HIS A 170 -2.20 33.57 -13.62
N ASP A 171 -1.75 34.74 -13.16
CA ASP A 171 -0.36 35.06 -12.82
C ASP A 171 0.14 34.16 -11.67
N SER A 172 1.29 33.50 -11.85
CA SER A 172 1.61 32.21 -11.23
C SER A 172 2.36 32.26 -9.90
N THR A 173 2.16 33.28 -9.07
CA THR A 173 2.76 33.35 -7.71
C THR A 173 1.72 33.39 -6.60
N ASP A 174 0.49 32.99 -6.89
CA ASP A 174 -0.59 32.92 -5.90
C ASP A 174 -0.23 31.86 -4.86
N THR A 175 0.33 32.30 -3.73
CA THR A 175 0.56 31.45 -2.57
C THR A 175 -0.76 30.78 -2.25
N MET A 176 -0.88 29.46 -2.48
CA MET A 176 -2.13 28.72 -2.31
C MET A 176 -2.74 29.07 -0.96
N THR A 177 -3.74 29.94 -0.98
CA THR A 177 -4.42 30.36 0.23
C THR A 177 -5.24 29.17 0.68
N LEU A 178 -4.89 28.61 1.84
CA LEU A 178 -5.60 27.46 2.38
C LEU A 178 -7.10 27.80 2.47
N PRO A 179 -8.00 26.92 2.01
CA PRO A 179 -9.42 27.17 2.14
C PRO A 179 -9.78 27.32 3.62
N SER A 180 -10.70 28.23 3.93
CA SER A 180 -11.22 28.33 5.29
C SER A 180 -11.87 27.00 5.69
N LEU A 181 -11.37 26.37 6.75
CA LEU A 181 -11.91 25.11 7.27
C LEU A 181 -12.94 25.34 8.39
N ILE A 182 -13.49 26.56 8.48
CA ILE A 182 -14.56 26.92 9.40
C ILE A 182 -15.71 27.69 8.73
N ASP A 183 -15.43 28.56 7.76
CA ASP A 183 -16.44 29.45 7.20
C ASP A 183 -17.47 28.69 6.34
N GLY A 184 -18.74 28.82 6.69
CA GLY A 184 -19.85 28.21 5.95
C GLY A 184 -20.00 26.69 6.10
N LEU A 185 -19.20 26.05 6.97
CA LEU A 185 -19.23 24.59 7.16
C LEU A 185 -20.14 24.15 8.32
N GLU A 186 -20.41 25.04 9.26
CA GLU A 186 -21.32 24.82 10.39
C GLU A 186 -22.78 24.77 9.91
N GLY A 187 -23.47 23.67 10.23
CA GLY A 187 -24.76 23.27 9.67
C GLY A 187 -24.61 22.24 8.55
N PRO A 188 -24.00 22.57 7.40
CA PRO A 188 -23.85 21.65 6.27
C PRO A 188 -23.01 20.40 6.58
N GLN A 189 -21.82 20.56 7.15
CA GLN A 189 -20.86 19.47 7.35
C GLN A 189 -20.62 19.16 8.84
N PHE A 190 -20.90 20.13 9.71
CA PHE A 190 -20.76 20.02 11.15
C PHE A 190 -22.05 20.44 11.87
N PRO A 191 -22.41 19.84 13.00
CA PRO A 191 -23.50 20.37 13.84
C PRO A 191 -23.21 21.80 14.33
N PRO A 192 -24.24 22.66 14.50
CA PRO A 192 -24.06 23.95 15.15
C PRO A 192 -23.51 23.82 16.57
N GLY A 193 -22.55 24.68 16.92
CA GLY A 193 -21.80 24.68 18.17
C GLY A 193 -20.62 23.72 18.21
N THR A 194 -20.21 23.14 17.07
CA THR A 194 -19.05 22.22 17.06
C THR A 194 -17.79 22.97 17.50
N GLU A 195 -17.05 22.38 18.43
CA GLU A 195 -15.80 22.94 18.95
C GLU A 195 -14.76 23.06 17.83
N GLN A 196 -13.90 24.07 17.91
CA GLN A 196 -12.83 24.32 16.96
C GLN A 196 -11.46 24.06 17.59
N VAL A 197 -10.48 23.72 16.76
CA VAL A 197 -9.09 23.54 17.15
C VAL A 197 -8.18 24.34 16.21
N THR A 198 -7.05 24.81 16.75
CA THR A 198 -5.98 25.45 15.97
C THR A 198 -4.82 24.48 15.86
N TRP A 199 -4.37 24.24 14.64
CA TRP A 199 -3.27 23.34 14.31
C TRP A 199 -1.92 24.06 14.48
N ALA A 200 -0.83 23.29 14.60
CA ALA A 200 0.52 23.85 14.76
C ALA A 200 0.93 24.82 13.64
N ASN A 201 0.39 24.66 12.43
CA ASN A 201 0.61 25.58 11.30
C ASN A 201 -0.34 26.80 11.29
N GLY A 202 -1.10 27.02 12.36
CA GLY A 202 -2.03 28.16 12.52
C GLY A 202 -3.39 27.97 11.84
N VAL A 203 -3.60 26.92 11.06
CA VAL A 203 -4.90 26.62 10.46
C VAL A 203 -5.92 26.35 11.57
N ARG A 204 -7.17 26.74 11.36
CA ARG A 204 -8.29 26.45 12.26
C ARG A 204 -9.28 25.53 11.58
N SER A 205 -9.78 24.52 12.29
CA SER A 205 -10.86 23.65 11.81
C SER A 205 -11.82 23.33 12.95
N PHE A 206 -12.96 22.71 12.62
CA PHE A 206 -13.77 22.02 13.62
C PHE A 206 -13.06 20.78 14.17
N LEU A 207 -13.50 20.27 15.32
CA LEU A 207 -13.14 18.96 15.88
C LEU A 207 -14.15 17.89 15.42
N PRO A 208 -13.83 16.58 15.60
CA PRO A 208 -14.80 15.51 15.41
C PRO A 208 -16.09 15.75 16.22
N TRP A 209 -17.23 15.44 15.60
CA TRP A 209 -18.56 15.75 16.15
C TRP A 209 -19.45 14.52 16.33
N ALA A 210 -19.01 13.33 15.94
CA ALA A 210 -19.75 12.11 16.25
C ALA A 210 -19.77 11.95 17.78
N PHE A 211 -20.95 11.71 18.38
CA PHE A 211 -21.12 11.52 19.82
C PHE A 211 -22.02 10.32 20.12
N VAL A 212 -21.76 9.66 21.24
CA VAL A 212 -22.58 8.58 21.80
C VAL A 212 -22.94 8.95 23.23
N GLU A 213 -24.24 8.97 23.56
CA GLU A 213 -24.74 9.34 24.89
C GLU A 213 -24.27 10.72 25.42
N GLY A 214 -23.94 11.67 24.53
CA GLY A 214 -23.47 13.01 24.92
C GLY A 214 -22.09 13.04 25.58
N LYS A 215 -21.31 11.95 25.50
CA LYS A 215 -19.95 11.88 26.04
C LYS A 215 -18.93 12.26 24.96
N TYR A 216 -17.87 12.95 25.38
CA TYR A 216 -16.66 13.17 24.58
C TYR A 216 -15.99 11.83 24.25
N THR A 217 -15.19 11.87 23.18
CA THR A 217 -14.92 10.69 22.37
C THR A 217 -13.42 10.63 22.10
N GLN A 218 -12.90 9.42 21.93
CA GLN A 218 -11.48 9.21 21.65
C GLN A 218 -11.05 9.96 20.38
N ASP A 219 -11.95 10.12 19.40
CA ASP A 219 -11.69 10.87 18.17
C ASP A 219 -11.34 12.34 18.45
N ILE A 220 -12.03 12.99 19.39
CA ILE A 220 -11.74 14.38 19.78
C ILE A 220 -10.36 14.47 20.42
N ASP A 221 -10.03 13.54 21.31
CA ASP A 221 -8.71 13.52 21.98
C ASP A 221 -7.59 13.23 20.98
N VAL A 222 -7.83 12.35 20.01
CA VAL A 222 -6.89 12.08 18.90
C VAL A 222 -6.71 13.33 18.04
N ALA A 223 -7.79 13.98 17.59
CA ALA A 223 -7.69 15.19 16.77
C ALA A 223 -6.99 16.34 17.51
N ARG A 224 -7.24 16.52 18.81
CA ARG A 224 -6.49 17.48 19.63
C ARG A 224 -5.02 17.11 19.71
N ALA A 225 -4.69 15.84 19.93
CA ALA A 225 -3.30 15.37 19.93
C ALA A 225 -2.60 15.63 18.59
N MET A 226 -3.28 15.37 17.46
CA MET A 226 -2.79 15.67 16.12
C MET A 226 -2.55 17.18 15.93
N ALA A 227 -3.45 18.03 16.43
CA ALA A 227 -3.32 19.49 16.34
C ALA A 227 -2.17 20.04 17.21
N THR A 228 -1.86 19.38 18.33
CA THR A 228 -0.71 19.73 19.19
C THR A 228 0.62 19.17 18.69
N ALA A 229 0.60 18.16 17.80
CA ALA A 229 1.82 17.62 17.23
C ALA A 229 2.52 18.70 16.37
N PRO A 230 3.87 18.72 16.32
CA PRO A 230 4.62 19.67 15.51
C PRO A 230 4.19 19.69 14.03
N ASP A 231 4.30 20.85 13.38
CA ASP A 231 4.19 20.90 11.91
C ASP A 231 5.34 20.07 11.32
N ALA A 232 4.99 19.03 10.56
CA ALA A 232 5.96 18.11 9.98
C ALA A 232 6.88 18.78 8.95
N LEU A 233 6.47 19.95 8.43
CA LEU A 233 7.22 20.71 7.43
C LEU A 233 8.11 21.77 8.07
N ASN A 234 7.67 22.37 9.18
CA ASN A 234 8.35 23.48 9.85
C ASN A 234 8.36 23.26 11.36
N PRO A 235 9.20 22.35 11.87
CA PRO A 235 9.29 22.11 13.30
C PRO A 235 9.74 23.38 14.04
N ALA A 236 9.06 23.70 15.14
CA ALA A 236 9.21 24.98 15.85
C ALA A 236 10.61 25.19 16.48
N ASP A 237 11.36 24.13 16.69
CA ASP A 237 12.72 24.14 17.26
C ASP A 237 13.83 24.32 16.21
N GLY A 238 13.46 24.48 14.93
CA GLY A 238 14.41 24.56 13.82
C GLY A 238 15.06 23.21 13.49
N GLY A 239 14.49 22.09 13.95
CA GLY A 239 14.91 20.75 13.56
C GLY A 239 14.76 20.48 12.05
N GLU A 240 15.35 19.38 11.58
CA GLU A 240 15.13 18.94 10.20
C GLU A 240 13.65 18.60 9.97
N PRO A 241 13.06 18.97 8.81
CA PRO A 241 11.71 18.59 8.47
C PRO A 241 11.50 17.07 8.55
N LEU A 242 10.40 16.65 9.17
CA LEU A 242 10.05 15.24 9.33
C LEU A 242 9.57 14.63 8.01
N VAL A 243 9.05 15.47 7.12
CA VAL A 243 8.64 15.13 5.76
C VAL A 243 9.52 15.89 4.79
N TYR A 244 10.17 15.16 3.88
CA TYR A 244 10.93 15.78 2.81
C TYR A 244 9.97 16.41 1.80
N THR A 245 10.05 17.71 1.60
CA THR A 245 9.16 18.42 0.67
C THR A 245 9.89 18.77 -0.62
N LEU A 246 9.23 18.53 -1.75
CA LEU A 246 9.68 19.00 -3.05
C LEU A 246 8.53 19.74 -3.74
N ASP A 247 8.84 20.89 -4.33
CA ASP A 247 7.92 21.60 -5.23
C ASP A 247 8.20 21.13 -6.66
N ILE A 248 7.24 20.44 -7.26
CA ILE A 248 7.45 19.83 -8.58
C ILE A 248 7.68 20.88 -9.68
N GLN A 249 7.13 22.09 -9.52
CA GLN A 249 7.27 23.16 -10.50
C GLN A 249 8.68 23.77 -10.49
N SER A 250 9.38 23.66 -9.35
CA SER A 250 10.79 24.05 -9.25
C SER A 250 11.76 23.00 -9.79
N MET A 251 11.30 21.75 -9.89
CA MET A 251 12.12 20.59 -10.26
C MET A 251 11.96 20.18 -11.72
N CYS A 252 10.87 20.59 -12.37
CA CYS A 252 10.53 20.20 -13.74
C CYS A 252 10.09 21.41 -14.54
N GLN A 253 10.54 21.51 -15.80
CA GLN A 253 10.06 22.56 -16.70
C GLN A 253 8.57 22.39 -17.02
N ASP A 254 8.14 21.15 -17.21
CA ASP A 254 6.73 20.74 -17.33
C ASP A 254 6.48 19.66 -16.28
N SER A 255 5.64 19.96 -15.28
CA SER A 255 5.36 19.02 -14.19
C SER A 255 4.47 17.84 -14.61
N ILE A 256 3.73 17.98 -15.72
CA ILE A 256 2.85 16.94 -16.26
C ILE A 256 3.63 16.05 -17.24
N HIS A 257 4.48 16.65 -18.08
CA HIS A 257 5.32 15.97 -19.07
C HIS A 257 6.81 16.29 -18.86
N PRO A 258 7.41 15.82 -17.75
CA PRO A 258 8.80 16.13 -17.42
C PRO A 258 9.76 15.62 -18.49
N SER A 259 10.92 16.27 -18.59
CA SER A 259 12.03 15.73 -19.36
C SER A 259 12.50 14.39 -18.76
N THR A 260 13.27 13.60 -19.51
CA THR A 260 13.85 12.36 -18.97
C THR A 260 14.80 12.64 -17.80
N GLU A 261 15.58 13.73 -17.88
CA GLU A 261 16.52 14.13 -16.84
C GLU A 261 15.79 14.58 -15.55
N ASP A 262 14.75 15.41 -15.70
CA ASP A 262 13.89 15.84 -14.59
C ASP A 262 13.26 14.61 -13.91
N SER A 263 12.76 13.68 -14.74
CA SER A 263 12.14 12.45 -14.26
C SER A 263 13.09 11.59 -13.43
N ILE A 264 14.30 11.37 -13.93
CA ILE A 264 15.35 10.61 -13.24
C ILE A 264 15.72 11.29 -11.93
N THR A 265 15.86 12.62 -11.94
CA THR A 265 16.25 13.41 -10.76
C THR A 265 15.19 13.34 -9.66
N VAL A 266 13.93 13.63 -9.99
CA VAL A 266 12.81 13.60 -9.03
C VAL A 266 12.60 12.18 -8.49
N VAL A 267 12.52 11.17 -9.36
CA VAL A 267 12.31 9.77 -8.92
C VAL A 267 13.49 9.28 -8.08
N GLY A 268 14.72 9.62 -8.46
CA GLY A 268 15.92 9.28 -7.70
C GLY A 268 15.90 9.86 -6.29
N LEU A 269 15.55 11.14 -6.17
CA LEU A 269 15.42 11.85 -4.90
C LEU A 269 14.32 11.25 -4.02
N ILE A 270 13.12 11.02 -4.57
CA ILE A 270 12.02 10.38 -3.85
C ILE A 270 12.45 8.99 -3.36
N LYS A 271 13.03 8.15 -4.24
CA LYS A 271 13.54 6.81 -3.88
C LYS A 271 14.57 6.87 -2.76
N GLU A 272 15.50 7.82 -2.80
CA GLU A 272 16.52 7.98 -1.77
C GLU A 272 15.89 8.28 -0.40
N LYS A 273 14.97 9.24 -0.33
CA LYS A 273 14.32 9.62 0.94
C LYS A 273 13.44 8.50 1.49
N LEU A 274 12.60 7.90 0.66
CA LEU A 274 11.74 6.78 1.05
C LEU A 274 12.58 5.59 1.54
N SER A 275 13.72 5.30 0.90
CA SER A 275 14.59 4.18 1.31
C SER A 275 15.18 4.35 2.71
N LYS A 276 15.21 5.58 3.24
CA LYS A 276 15.65 5.92 4.61
C LYS A 276 14.47 6.01 5.58
N GLY A 277 13.26 5.65 5.16
CA GLY A 277 12.03 5.79 5.94
C GLY A 277 11.60 7.24 6.15
N ILE A 278 11.98 8.16 5.26
CA ILE A 278 11.56 9.57 5.29
C ILE A 278 10.40 9.74 4.32
N PRO A 279 9.19 10.12 4.78
CA PRO A 279 8.07 10.45 3.91
C PRO A 279 8.38 11.63 3.00
N VAL A 280 7.76 11.65 1.82
CA VAL A 280 7.96 12.70 0.81
C VAL A 280 6.64 13.37 0.47
N LEU A 281 6.62 14.70 0.51
CA LEU A 281 5.51 15.52 0.04
C LEU A 281 5.90 16.20 -1.28
N VAL A 282 5.18 15.89 -2.34
CA VAL A 282 5.28 16.58 -3.62
C VAL A 282 4.18 17.64 -3.67
N ARG A 283 4.56 18.91 -3.78
CA ARG A 283 3.63 20.04 -3.90
C ARG A 283 3.50 20.52 -5.33
N GLY A 284 2.37 21.16 -5.63
CA GLY A 284 2.12 21.83 -6.91
C GLY A 284 1.85 20.86 -8.07
N PHE A 285 1.64 19.58 -7.79
CA PHE A 285 1.38 18.58 -8.83
C PHE A 285 -0.12 18.53 -9.17
N LYS A 286 -0.47 19.04 -10.35
CA LYS A 286 -1.82 18.93 -10.88
C LYS A 286 -2.06 17.52 -11.39
N LEU A 287 -2.94 16.76 -10.71
CA LEU A 287 -3.31 15.42 -11.19
C LEU A 287 -3.82 15.51 -12.63
N PRO A 288 -3.31 14.69 -13.55
CA PRO A 288 -3.78 14.66 -14.93
C PRO A 288 -5.26 14.25 -15.02
N GLY A 289 -5.94 14.77 -16.05
CA GLY A 289 -7.35 14.49 -16.33
C GLY A 289 -8.36 15.36 -15.58
N THR A 290 -9.61 14.92 -15.58
CA THR A 290 -10.74 15.64 -14.99
C THR A 290 -10.58 15.78 -13.47
N GLN A 291 -10.80 17.00 -12.97
CA GLN A 291 -10.84 17.28 -11.54
C GLN A 291 -12.25 16.97 -11.02
N TYR A 292 -12.34 15.96 -10.16
CA TYR A 292 -13.59 15.56 -9.54
C TYR A 292 -13.71 16.17 -8.15
N LYS A 293 -14.91 16.66 -7.83
CA LYS A 293 -15.25 17.13 -6.48
C LYS A 293 -15.99 16.05 -5.69
N PHE A 294 -16.03 16.18 -4.38
CA PHE A 294 -16.88 15.37 -3.52
C PHE A 294 -18.33 15.89 -3.57
N ASP A 295 -18.98 15.64 -4.70
CA ASP A 295 -20.40 15.86 -4.92
C ASP A 295 -20.99 14.80 -5.83
N ARG A 296 -22.32 14.75 -5.89
CA ARG A 296 -23.06 13.74 -6.63
C ARG A 296 -22.72 13.74 -8.13
N ARG A 297 -22.69 14.91 -8.77
CA ARG A 297 -22.48 15.04 -10.22
C ARG A 297 -21.07 14.59 -10.60
N SER A 298 -20.07 15.08 -9.87
CA SER A 298 -18.66 14.75 -10.10
C SER A 298 -18.40 13.26 -9.92
N LEU A 299 -18.96 12.64 -8.87
CA LEU A 299 -18.75 11.22 -8.59
C LEU A 299 -19.57 10.30 -9.49
N GLU A 300 -20.72 10.73 -9.98
CA GLU A 300 -21.47 9.99 -11.01
C GLU A 300 -20.68 9.92 -12.31
N LEU A 301 -20.07 11.04 -12.72
CA LEU A 301 -19.17 11.09 -13.88
C LEU A 301 -17.90 10.24 -13.66
N CYS A 302 -17.31 10.31 -12.47
CA CYS A 302 -16.12 9.55 -12.15
C CYS A 302 -16.41 8.04 -12.12
N LYS A 303 -17.36 7.60 -11.28
CA LYS A 303 -17.60 6.18 -10.96
C LYS A 303 -18.56 5.49 -11.94
N GLY A 304 -19.26 6.23 -12.79
CA GLY A 304 -20.25 5.75 -13.75
C GLY A 304 -21.62 5.43 -13.15
N SER A 305 -21.69 4.87 -11.93
CA SER A 305 -22.94 4.59 -11.24
C SER A 305 -22.84 4.88 -9.74
N LEU A 306 -23.84 5.59 -9.22
CA LEU A 306 -23.99 5.85 -7.78
C LEU A 306 -24.87 4.82 -7.06
N ARG A 307 -25.39 3.81 -7.77
CA ARG A 307 -26.30 2.80 -7.22
C ARG A 307 -25.59 1.64 -6.53
N ASN A 308 -24.27 1.53 -6.72
CA ASN A 308 -23.47 0.47 -6.13
C ASN A 308 -23.51 0.59 -4.59
N THR A 309 -23.80 -0.51 -3.91
CA THR A 309 -23.66 -0.58 -2.46
C THR A 309 -22.18 -0.46 -2.10
N VAL A 310 -21.89 0.38 -1.13
CA VAL A 310 -20.56 0.61 -0.57
C VAL A 310 -20.60 0.36 0.92
N GLU A 311 -19.56 -0.28 1.43
CA GLU A 311 -19.32 -0.46 2.85
C GLU A 311 -18.35 0.64 3.32
N TYR A 312 -18.68 1.31 4.42
CA TYR A 312 -17.86 2.38 4.98
C TYR A 312 -17.75 2.27 6.49
N GLN A 313 -16.64 2.78 7.04
CA GLN A 313 -16.46 2.89 8.48
C GLN A 313 -17.35 4.00 9.03
N ASP A 314 -18.17 3.69 10.03
CA ASP A 314 -19.06 4.63 10.70
C ASP A 314 -18.48 5.01 12.06
N ALA A 315 -18.08 6.28 12.19
CA ALA A 315 -17.44 6.77 13.41
C ALA A 315 -18.32 6.51 14.64
N LYS A 316 -19.64 6.69 14.54
CA LYS A 316 -20.55 6.49 15.66
C LYS A 316 -20.58 5.04 16.11
N LYS A 317 -20.67 4.09 15.17
CA LYS A 317 -20.65 2.64 15.50
C LYS A 317 -19.32 2.22 16.13
N ARG A 318 -18.19 2.73 15.61
CA ARG A 318 -16.87 2.52 16.24
C ARG A 318 -16.88 2.96 17.70
N MET A 319 -17.38 4.16 17.97
CA MET A 319 -17.41 4.70 19.33
C MET A 319 -18.36 3.94 20.27
N GLU A 320 -19.51 3.49 19.76
CA GLU A 320 -20.42 2.60 20.50
C GLU A 320 -19.72 1.30 20.89
N TYR A 321 -18.93 0.72 19.96
CA TYR A 321 -18.10 -0.44 20.24
C TYR A 321 -17.04 -0.13 21.30
N ASP A 322 -16.28 0.95 21.16
CA ASP A 322 -15.19 1.31 22.09
C ASP A 322 -15.71 1.54 23.51
N LEU A 323 -16.85 2.24 23.67
CA LEU A 323 -17.50 2.45 24.96
C LEU A 323 -17.98 1.14 25.58
N LYS A 324 -18.60 0.27 24.77
CA LYS A 324 -19.04 -1.07 25.22
C LYS A 324 -17.84 -1.92 25.64
N HIS A 325 -16.77 -1.92 24.84
CA HIS A 325 -15.54 -2.64 25.12
C HIS A 325 -14.89 -2.16 26.42
N ALA A 326 -14.69 -0.84 26.56
CA ALA A 326 -14.14 -0.24 27.77
C ALA A 326 -14.97 -0.57 29.03
N ARG A 327 -16.30 -0.54 28.93
CA ARG A 327 -17.20 -0.94 30.03
C ARG A 327 -17.02 -2.41 30.40
N LEU A 328 -17.03 -3.32 29.42
CA LEU A 328 -16.89 -4.76 29.65
C LEU A 328 -15.53 -5.11 30.25
N VAL A 329 -14.45 -4.47 29.79
CA VAL A 329 -13.10 -4.65 30.37
C VAL A 329 -13.07 -4.15 31.82
N LYS A 330 -13.61 -2.95 32.09
CA LYS A 330 -13.68 -2.38 33.45
C LYS A 330 -14.47 -3.26 34.42
N GLU A 331 -15.56 -3.85 33.94
CA GLU A 331 -16.41 -4.76 34.72
C GLU A 331 -15.87 -6.20 34.80
N ARG A 332 -14.74 -6.50 34.14
CA ARG A 332 -14.17 -7.86 33.98
C ARG A 332 -15.18 -8.85 33.37
N LYS A 333 -16.03 -8.36 32.47
CA LYS A 333 -17.07 -9.12 31.76
C LYS A 333 -16.76 -9.34 30.28
N ALA A 334 -15.64 -8.85 29.77
CA ALA A 334 -15.22 -9.14 28.41
C ALA A 334 -14.94 -10.64 28.27
N THR A 335 -15.80 -11.34 27.52
CA THR A 335 -15.61 -12.77 27.24
C THR A 335 -14.54 -12.94 26.15
N ALA A 336 -13.87 -14.09 26.13
CA ALA A 336 -12.94 -14.42 25.04
C ALA A 336 -13.63 -14.34 23.67
N GLU A 337 -14.92 -14.72 23.60
CA GLU A 337 -15.75 -14.61 22.40
C GLU A 337 -15.98 -13.15 21.96
N PHE A 338 -16.29 -12.25 22.89
CA PHE A 338 -16.43 -10.82 22.57
C PHE A 338 -15.13 -10.22 22.04
N LEU A 339 -13.99 -10.61 22.61
CA LEU A 339 -12.66 -10.17 22.15
C LEU A 339 -12.26 -10.81 20.81
N ALA A 340 -12.77 -12.00 20.50
CA ALA A 340 -12.52 -12.71 19.24
C ALA A 340 -13.46 -12.26 18.11
N THR A 341 -14.58 -11.59 18.42
CA THR A 341 -15.56 -11.17 17.42
C THR A 341 -15.15 -9.80 16.86
N PRO A 342 -14.93 -9.67 15.53
CA PRO A 342 -14.61 -8.38 14.92
C PRO A 342 -15.68 -7.32 15.23
N PRO A 343 -15.28 -6.07 15.49
CA PRO A 343 -16.23 -5.03 15.83
C PRO A 343 -17.09 -4.67 14.60
N VAL A 344 -18.40 -4.59 14.78
CA VAL A 344 -19.33 -4.15 13.72
C VAL A 344 -19.30 -2.62 13.65
N VAL A 345 -18.23 -2.08 13.05
CA VAL A 345 -18.02 -0.63 12.91
C VAL A 345 -18.40 -0.10 11.52
N HIS A 346 -18.82 -1.00 10.63
CA HIS A 346 -19.16 -0.67 9.26
C HIS A 346 -20.68 -0.48 9.07
N SER A 347 -21.01 0.34 8.09
CA SER A 347 -22.36 0.60 7.59
C SER A 347 -22.38 0.42 6.08
N GLU A 348 -23.54 0.12 5.52
CA GLU A 348 -23.74 -0.08 4.08
C GLU A 348 -24.80 0.89 3.56
N ASN A 349 -24.51 1.53 2.44
CA ASN A 349 -25.44 2.39 1.69
C ASN A 349 -25.13 2.32 0.20
N THR A 350 -26.01 2.84 -0.65
CA THR A 350 -25.57 3.15 -2.02
C THR A 350 -24.53 4.27 -1.99
N LEU A 351 -23.62 4.29 -2.97
CA LEU A 351 -22.62 5.36 -3.09
C LEU A 351 -23.29 6.76 -3.14
N GLY A 352 -24.42 6.88 -3.85
CA GLY A 352 -25.20 8.12 -3.92
C GLY A 352 -25.72 8.58 -2.57
N GLU A 353 -26.28 7.68 -1.76
CA GLU A 353 -26.72 7.99 -0.40
C GLU A 353 -25.54 8.39 0.51
N PHE A 354 -24.41 7.70 0.41
CA PHE A 354 -23.20 8.05 1.15
C PHE A 354 -22.76 9.50 0.84
N ILE A 355 -22.73 9.88 -0.44
CA ILE A 355 -22.41 11.24 -0.87
C ILE A 355 -23.45 12.25 -0.40
N ASP A 356 -24.74 11.92 -0.50
CA ASP A 356 -25.82 12.79 -0.06
C ASP A 356 -25.73 13.06 1.46
N MET A 357 -25.35 12.07 2.27
CA MET A 357 -25.11 12.25 3.71
C MET A 357 -23.97 13.22 4.04
N ALA A 358 -22.99 13.39 3.16
CA ALA A 358 -21.88 14.34 3.30
C ALA A 358 -22.20 15.76 2.80
N THR A 359 -23.15 15.88 1.87
CA THR A 359 -23.38 17.10 1.07
C THR A 359 -24.71 17.78 1.37
N ARG A 360 -25.70 17.00 1.81
CA ARG A 360 -27.06 17.42 2.12
C ARG A 360 -27.43 16.79 3.46
N PRO A 361 -27.06 17.40 4.61
CA PRO A 361 -27.83 17.09 5.81
C PRO A 361 -29.28 17.35 5.42
N GLY A 362 -30.19 16.41 5.64
CA GLY A 362 -31.53 16.46 5.04
C GLY A 362 -32.32 17.74 5.38
N THR A 363 -33.64 17.71 5.28
CA THR A 363 -34.48 18.81 5.81
C THR A 363 -34.20 19.16 7.29
N GLN A 364 -33.47 18.30 8.00
CA GLN A 364 -32.86 18.53 9.29
C GLN A 364 -31.45 19.12 9.12
N ARG A 365 -31.24 20.34 9.65
CA ARG A 365 -29.99 21.15 9.59
C ARG A 365 -28.74 20.52 10.26
N ARG A 366 -28.62 19.18 10.36
CA ARG A 366 -27.51 18.51 11.05
C ARG A 366 -27.07 17.24 10.32
N PRO A 367 -25.75 17.03 10.13
CA PRO A 367 -25.23 15.76 9.62
C PRO A 367 -25.54 14.64 10.63
N LYS A 368 -25.87 13.45 10.13
CA LYS A 368 -26.22 12.28 10.97
C LYS A 368 -25.15 11.21 11.01
N VAL A 369 -24.33 11.15 9.96
CA VAL A 369 -23.33 10.11 9.76
C VAL A 369 -21.99 10.77 9.46
N CYS A 370 -20.96 10.33 10.17
CA CYS A 370 -19.57 10.65 9.88
C CYS A 370 -18.91 9.35 9.39
N GLY A 371 -18.84 9.21 8.06
CA GLY A 371 -18.42 7.98 7.40
C GLY A 371 -17.09 8.13 6.68
N ASN A 372 -16.36 7.03 6.55
CA ASN A 372 -15.14 6.93 5.76
C ASN A 372 -15.19 5.71 4.86
N LEU A 373 -15.38 5.95 3.56
CA LEU A 373 -15.32 4.93 2.53
C LEU A 373 -13.85 4.79 2.10
N LEU A 374 -13.24 3.68 2.53
CA LEU A 374 -11.87 3.30 2.20
C LEU A 374 -11.84 2.43 0.94
N ASP A 375 -10.72 2.49 0.22
CA ASP A 375 -10.37 1.56 -0.85
C ASP A 375 -11.44 1.38 -1.95
N SER A 376 -12.21 2.44 -2.24
CA SER A 376 -13.18 2.42 -3.32
C SER A 376 -12.43 2.32 -4.66
N TYR A 377 -12.86 1.43 -5.56
CA TYR A 377 -12.20 1.26 -6.85
C TYR A 377 -12.04 2.60 -7.58
N ALA A 378 -10.83 2.92 -8.03
CA ALA A 378 -10.61 4.07 -8.88
C ALA A 378 -10.80 3.64 -10.35
N PRO A 379 -11.71 4.26 -11.12
CA PRO A 379 -12.11 3.78 -12.44
C PRO A 379 -11.04 3.97 -13.52
N SER A 380 -10.03 4.81 -13.28
CA SER A 380 -9.02 5.14 -14.28
C SER A 380 -7.66 5.38 -13.64
N HIS A 381 -6.64 4.65 -14.12
CA HIS A 381 -5.23 4.82 -13.75
C HIS A 381 -4.59 6.08 -14.33
N VAL A 382 -5.33 6.82 -15.17
CA VAL A 382 -4.84 8.06 -15.78
C VAL A 382 -4.48 9.10 -14.72
N GLY A 383 -5.06 9.02 -13.51
CA GLY A 383 -4.75 9.92 -12.41
C GLY A 383 -3.47 9.62 -11.62
N THR A 384 -2.76 8.51 -11.88
CA THR A 384 -1.52 8.19 -11.16
C THR A 384 -0.40 9.15 -11.59
N PRO A 385 0.25 9.88 -10.65
CA PRO A 385 1.39 10.73 -11.00
C PRO A 385 2.51 9.94 -11.68
N TRP A 386 3.17 10.52 -12.68
CA TRP A 386 4.20 9.82 -13.45
C TRP A 386 5.36 9.31 -12.57
N PHE A 387 5.72 10.05 -11.53
CA PHE A 387 6.77 9.63 -10.59
C PHE A 387 6.32 8.45 -9.73
N ILE A 388 5.03 8.35 -9.40
CA ILE A 388 4.47 7.17 -8.74
C ILE A 388 4.50 5.96 -9.68
N ALA A 389 4.12 6.14 -10.95
CA ALA A 389 4.22 5.08 -11.95
C ALA A 389 5.67 4.55 -12.08
N ALA A 390 6.66 5.44 -12.04
CA ALA A 390 8.09 5.07 -12.07
C ALA A 390 8.61 4.45 -10.75
N LEU A 391 7.99 4.76 -9.61
CA LEU A 391 8.27 4.16 -8.30
C LEU A 391 7.61 2.77 -8.15
N ASN A 392 6.49 2.53 -8.84
CA ASN A 392 5.66 1.33 -8.76
C ASN A 392 6.28 0.17 -9.55
N GLU A 393 7.47 -0.28 -9.13
CA GLU A 393 8.25 -1.31 -9.83
C GLU A 393 7.55 -2.68 -9.83
N GLN A 394 6.62 -2.94 -8.92
CA GLN A 394 5.77 -4.14 -8.98
C GLN A 394 4.90 -4.17 -10.25
N TYR A 395 4.39 -3.03 -10.73
CA TYR A 395 3.54 -2.98 -11.91
C TYR A 395 4.35 -3.27 -13.16
N LEU A 396 5.56 -2.68 -13.23
CA LEU A 396 6.53 -3.00 -14.28
C LEU A 396 6.95 -4.48 -14.23
N ALA A 397 7.20 -5.03 -13.05
CA ALA A 397 7.56 -6.43 -12.89
C ALA A 397 6.44 -7.36 -13.38
N MET A 398 5.18 -7.09 -13.02
CA MET A 398 4.03 -7.83 -13.52
C MET A 398 3.90 -7.75 -15.05
N TYR A 399 4.07 -6.56 -15.63
CA TYR A 399 4.05 -6.37 -17.08
C TYR A 399 5.14 -7.17 -17.77
N GLN A 400 6.39 -7.08 -17.30
CA GLN A 400 7.52 -7.82 -17.85
C GLN A 400 7.32 -9.33 -17.76
N ASN A 401 6.85 -9.82 -16.61
CA ASN A 401 6.57 -11.25 -16.43
C ASN A 401 5.45 -11.74 -17.37
N ARG A 402 4.53 -10.88 -17.81
CA ARG A 402 3.48 -11.24 -18.78
C ARG A 402 3.98 -11.25 -20.21
N MET A 403 4.73 -10.22 -20.60
CA MET A 403 5.26 -10.07 -21.96
C MET A 403 6.23 -11.19 -22.34
N THR A 404 6.89 -11.83 -21.38
CA THR A 404 7.73 -13.00 -21.62
C THR A 404 6.93 -14.29 -21.89
N ASP A 405 5.62 -14.18 -22.13
CA ASP A 405 4.74 -15.21 -22.66
C ASP A 405 4.81 -16.53 -21.87
N PHE A 406 4.58 -16.45 -20.55
CA PHE A 406 4.26 -17.64 -19.75
C PHE A 406 2.83 -18.17 -20.02
N ALA A 407 2.18 -17.71 -21.10
CA ALA A 407 0.85 -18.11 -21.53
C ALA A 407 0.94 -19.21 -22.60
N PHE A 408 0.64 -20.45 -22.22
CA PHE A 408 0.51 -21.57 -23.15
C PHE A 408 -0.92 -21.64 -23.70
N PRO A 409 -1.17 -21.45 -25.02
CA PRO A 409 -2.35 -22.04 -25.66
C PRO A 409 -2.11 -23.55 -25.87
N PRO A 410 -3.05 -24.45 -25.49
CA PRO A 410 -2.90 -25.86 -25.79
C PRO A 410 -3.06 -26.14 -27.29
N PRO A 411 -2.25 -27.04 -27.86
CA PRO A 411 -2.70 -27.96 -28.89
C PRO A 411 -3.76 -28.93 -28.31
N ASP A 412 -4.69 -29.39 -29.14
CA ASP A 412 -5.89 -30.16 -28.76
C ASP A 412 -5.61 -31.65 -28.42
N THR A 413 -4.46 -31.97 -27.81
CA THR A 413 -4.04 -33.35 -27.53
C THR A 413 -4.01 -33.68 -26.03
N GLU A 414 -4.30 -34.94 -25.68
CA GLU A 414 -4.33 -35.46 -24.30
C GLU A 414 -2.96 -35.33 -23.61
N GLU A 415 -1.86 -35.64 -24.30
CA GLU A 415 -0.49 -35.41 -23.82
C GLU A 415 -0.23 -33.93 -23.56
N ALA A 416 -0.60 -33.04 -24.48
CA ALA A 416 -0.46 -31.60 -24.29
C ALA A 416 -1.25 -31.13 -23.08
N ARG A 417 -2.44 -31.69 -22.82
CA ARG A 417 -3.25 -31.40 -21.63
C ARG A 417 -2.57 -31.84 -20.33
N LYS A 418 -1.94 -33.02 -20.29
CA LYS A 418 -1.17 -33.50 -19.11
C LYS A 418 0.11 -32.72 -18.87
N LEU A 419 0.79 -32.33 -19.95
CA LEU A 419 1.93 -31.41 -19.89
C LEU A 419 1.51 -30.02 -19.47
N LEU A 420 0.35 -29.55 -19.93
CA LEU A 420 -0.28 -28.34 -19.45
C LEU A 420 -0.76 -28.50 -18.03
N GLU A 421 -1.14 -29.65 -17.50
CA GLU A 421 -1.42 -29.79 -16.07
C GLU A 421 -0.13 -29.68 -15.24
N GLN A 422 0.98 -30.21 -15.75
CA GLN A 422 2.32 -30.03 -15.15
C GLN A 422 2.86 -28.61 -15.34
N ALA A 423 2.60 -27.98 -16.49
CA ALA A 423 3.02 -26.64 -16.85
C ALA A 423 2.02 -25.57 -16.40
N ALA A 424 0.78 -25.89 -16.06
CA ALA A 424 -0.21 -25.02 -15.40
C ALA A 424 -0.11 -25.09 -13.88
N ARG A 425 0.78 -25.93 -13.35
CA ARG A 425 1.46 -25.66 -12.08
C ARG A 425 2.54 -24.58 -12.21
N ILE A 426 2.83 -24.13 -13.44
CA ILE A 426 3.93 -23.23 -13.81
C ILE A 426 3.43 -22.07 -14.70
N ALA A 427 2.14 -22.05 -15.08
CA ALA A 427 1.60 -21.02 -15.95
C ALA A 427 1.76 -19.68 -15.23
N GLY A 428 2.26 -18.69 -15.96
CA GLY A 428 2.53 -17.37 -15.38
C GLY A 428 1.24 -16.65 -14.99
N PRO A 429 1.31 -15.33 -14.70
CA PRO A 429 0.26 -14.59 -14.00
C PRO A 429 -0.99 -14.32 -14.87
N GLN A 430 -1.72 -15.39 -15.20
CA GLN A 430 -2.97 -15.35 -15.97
C GLN A 430 -4.13 -14.93 -15.07
N LEU A 431 -4.17 -15.42 -13.85
CA LEU A 431 -5.14 -14.97 -12.85
C LEU A 431 -4.50 -13.90 -11.99
N LEU A 432 -5.15 -12.75 -11.82
CA LEU A 432 -4.78 -11.80 -10.78
C LEU A 432 -5.82 -11.82 -9.68
N HIS A 433 -5.34 -11.71 -8.45
CA HIS A 433 -6.24 -11.45 -7.34
C HIS A 433 -6.86 -10.05 -7.57
N PRO A 434 -8.18 -9.84 -7.39
CA PRO A 434 -8.80 -8.52 -7.54
C PRO A 434 -8.11 -7.43 -6.71
N ASP A 435 -7.69 -7.77 -5.48
CA ASP A 435 -6.83 -6.95 -4.61
C ASP A 435 -5.60 -6.39 -5.34
N THR A 436 -4.98 -7.10 -6.29
CA THR A 436 -3.82 -6.60 -7.04
C THR A 436 -4.11 -5.28 -7.77
N PHE A 437 -5.30 -5.15 -8.36
CA PHE A 437 -5.69 -3.95 -9.09
C PHE A 437 -6.15 -2.83 -8.15
N GLN A 438 -6.88 -3.18 -7.09
CA GLN A 438 -7.36 -2.20 -6.11
C GLN A 438 -6.20 -1.63 -5.28
N LEU A 439 -5.18 -2.45 -5.00
CA LEU A 439 -4.01 -2.08 -4.23
C LEU A 439 -3.25 -0.93 -4.89
N VAL A 440 -3.04 -0.96 -6.21
CA VAL A 440 -2.25 0.08 -6.89
C VAL A 440 -2.98 1.41 -7.02
N MET A 441 -4.30 1.42 -6.92
CA MET A 441 -5.09 2.65 -7.03
C MET A 441 -6.50 2.52 -6.45
N TRP A 442 -6.82 3.41 -5.53
CA TRP A 442 -8.11 3.53 -4.87
C TRP A 442 -8.50 4.99 -4.66
N ASP A 443 -9.78 5.24 -4.45
CA ASP A 443 -10.32 6.52 -3.99
C ASP A 443 -10.79 6.41 -2.54
N LEU A 444 -10.56 7.45 -1.76
CA LEU A 444 -11.11 7.66 -0.43
C LEU A 444 -12.15 8.76 -0.49
N LEU A 445 -13.34 8.45 0.02
CA LEU A 445 -14.39 9.43 0.23
C LEU A 445 -14.66 9.52 1.73
N THR A 446 -14.22 10.61 2.34
CA THR A 446 -14.28 10.78 3.79
C THR A 446 -15.13 11.98 4.18
N HIS A 447 -16.11 11.79 5.06
CA HIS A 447 -16.93 12.89 5.59
C HIS A 447 -16.11 13.82 6.50
N ALA A 448 -16.58 15.06 6.65
CA ALA A 448 -15.98 16.01 7.57
C ALA A 448 -16.10 15.55 9.03
N GLY A 449 -15.01 15.68 9.78
CA GLY A 449 -14.91 15.29 11.18
C GLY A 449 -14.43 13.86 11.42
N PHE A 450 -14.15 13.07 10.38
CA PHE A 450 -13.71 11.68 10.54
C PHE A 450 -12.25 11.58 10.95
N VAL A 451 -11.95 10.64 11.86
CA VAL A 451 -10.58 10.30 12.32
C VAL A 451 -10.29 8.84 12.04
N SER A 452 -9.22 8.54 11.31
CA SER A 452 -8.61 7.21 11.26
C SER A 452 -7.53 7.13 12.34
N HIS A 453 -7.64 6.19 13.28
CA HIS A 453 -6.71 6.04 14.42
C HIS A 453 -5.32 5.60 13.97
N THR A 454 -4.36 5.61 14.90
CA THR A 454 -2.96 5.24 14.63
C THR A 454 -2.83 3.82 14.07
N HIS A 455 -2.29 3.69 12.87
CA HIS A 455 -2.00 2.41 12.20
C HIS A 455 -0.83 2.58 11.21
N HIS A 456 -0.29 1.49 10.66
CA HIS A 456 0.50 1.52 9.43
C HIS A 456 -0.27 0.80 8.30
N ASP A 457 0.13 1.03 7.06
CA ASP A 457 -0.49 0.37 5.92
C ASP A 457 -0.08 -1.11 5.83
N ALA A 458 -1.02 -1.95 5.40
CA ALA A 458 -0.85 -3.39 5.38
C ALA A 458 0.05 -3.90 4.24
N GLY A 459 0.62 -5.09 4.43
CA GLY A 459 1.39 -5.80 3.43
C GLY A 459 2.78 -5.21 3.18
N GLY A 460 3.22 -4.28 4.03
CA GLY A 460 4.50 -3.60 3.85
C GLY A 460 4.62 -2.81 2.56
N ALA A 461 3.49 -2.37 2.02
CA ALA A 461 3.50 -1.47 0.88
C ALA A 461 3.97 -0.07 1.28
N ALA A 462 4.60 0.62 0.33
CA ALA A 462 4.65 2.06 0.36
C ALA A 462 3.29 2.58 -0.12
N THR A 463 2.86 3.74 0.39
CA THR A 463 1.55 4.31 0.06
C THR A 463 1.75 5.69 -0.52
N TRP A 464 0.98 6.03 -1.55
CA TRP A 464 0.88 7.39 -2.04
C TRP A 464 -0.58 7.84 -1.97
N MET A 465 -0.78 9.13 -1.82
CA MET A 465 -2.11 9.72 -1.83
C MET A 465 -2.03 11.16 -2.32
N ALA A 466 -2.96 11.52 -3.17
CA ALA A 466 -3.18 12.86 -3.69
C ALA A 466 -4.57 13.36 -3.30
N ILE A 467 -4.64 14.61 -2.86
CA ILE A 467 -5.93 15.25 -2.58
C ILE A 467 -6.51 15.77 -3.90
N ARG A 468 -7.74 15.36 -4.24
CA ARG A 468 -8.47 15.88 -5.40
C ARG A 468 -9.37 17.04 -5.02
N ASP A 469 -10.09 16.88 -3.92
CA ASP A 469 -11.01 17.86 -3.36
C ASP A 469 -11.05 17.73 -1.83
N GLY A 470 -11.15 18.83 -1.11
CA GLY A 470 -11.14 18.85 0.35
C GLY A 470 -9.74 19.02 0.95
N VAL A 471 -9.58 18.59 2.22
CA VAL A 471 -8.33 18.69 2.99
C VAL A 471 -8.17 17.46 3.89
N LYS A 472 -6.93 17.04 4.16
CA LYS A 472 -6.62 16.06 5.21
C LYS A 472 -5.47 16.56 6.08
N PHE A 473 -5.57 16.36 7.38
CA PHE A 473 -4.43 16.42 8.28
C PHE A 473 -3.88 15.01 8.46
N TRP A 474 -2.62 14.81 8.14
CA TRP A 474 -1.95 13.52 8.19
C TRP A 474 -0.83 13.59 9.24
N THR A 475 -1.03 12.93 10.38
CA THR A 475 -0.02 12.83 11.42
C THR A 475 0.82 11.59 11.18
N LEU A 476 2.11 11.78 10.91
CA LEU A 476 3.10 10.73 10.71
C LEU A 476 3.89 10.56 12.00
N LEU A 477 4.18 9.32 12.37
CA LEU A 477 5.07 9.04 13.49
C LEU A 477 5.98 7.85 13.20
N LYS A 478 7.24 8.02 13.60
CA LYS A 478 8.23 6.95 13.55
C LYS A 478 8.40 6.35 14.93
N VAL A 479 8.10 5.07 15.04
CA VAL A 479 8.36 4.31 16.26
C VAL A 479 9.86 4.22 16.50
N ARG A 480 10.30 4.54 17.72
CA ARG A 480 11.71 4.47 18.12
C ARG A 480 12.15 3.01 18.18
N THR A 481 13.12 2.66 17.34
CA THR A 481 13.74 1.32 17.32
C THR A 481 15.19 1.31 17.80
N GLU A 482 15.78 2.48 18.00
CA GLU A 482 17.11 2.64 18.56
C GLU A 482 17.22 1.98 19.94
N GLY A 483 18.34 1.28 20.18
CA GLY A 483 18.57 0.54 21.42
C GLY A 483 17.82 -0.79 21.57
N LEU A 484 16.86 -1.11 20.69
CA LEU A 484 16.20 -2.42 20.69
C LEU A 484 17.12 -3.48 20.10
N LYS A 485 17.43 -4.51 20.89
CA LYS A 485 18.44 -5.53 20.55
C LYS A 485 17.88 -6.75 19.82
N THR A 486 16.56 -6.93 19.81
CA THR A 486 15.91 -8.11 19.22
C THR A 486 14.77 -7.69 18.30
N ARG A 487 14.52 -8.50 17.27
CA ARG A 487 13.39 -8.27 16.37
C ARG A 487 12.06 -8.31 17.12
N LYS A 488 11.90 -9.22 18.07
CA LYS A 488 10.71 -9.30 18.94
C LYS A 488 10.45 -8.01 19.71
N ALA A 489 11.50 -7.37 20.24
CA ALA A 489 11.35 -6.08 20.92
C ALA A 489 10.89 -4.96 19.99
N VAL A 490 11.31 -4.97 18.72
CA VAL A 490 10.80 -4.05 17.70
C VAL A 490 9.32 -4.32 17.46
N GLN A 491 8.94 -5.58 17.20
CA GLN A 491 7.54 -5.93 16.94
C GLN A 491 6.64 -5.58 18.15
N ASP A 492 7.07 -5.88 19.38
CA ASP A 492 6.36 -5.51 20.62
C ASP A 492 6.20 -3.99 20.77
N ARG A 493 7.18 -3.22 20.31
CA ARG A 493 7.09 -1.76 20.34
C ARG A 493 6.04 -1.24 19.37
N PHE A 494 5.96 -1.79 18.16
CA PHE A 494 4.92 -1.44 17.19
C PHE A 494 3.53 -1.84 17.69
N ASP A 495 3.38 -3.04 18.26
CA ASP A 495 2.13 -3.48 18.90
C ASP A 495 1.69 -2.51 20.01
N THR A 496 2.63 -2.16 20.89
CA THR A 496 2.36 -1.20 21.97
C THR A 496 1.97 0.16 21.42
N ALA A 497 2.67 0.66 20.39
CA ALA A 497 2.36 1.94 19.77
C ALA A 497 0.96 1.96 19.14
N ALA A 498 0.55 0.90 18.42
CA ALA A 498 -0.79 0.79 17.83
C ALA A 498 -1.92 0.79 18.87
N LYS A 499 -1.67 0.21 20.04
CA LYS A 499 -2.64 0.14 21.15
C LYS A 499 -2.63 1.39 22.05
N THR A 500 -1.62 2.26 21.91
CA THR A 500 -1.46 3.46 22.73
C THR A 500 -2.20 4.63 22.10
N SER A 501 -2.94 5.39 22.91
CA SER A 501 -3.64 6.58 22.40
C SER A 501 -2.64 7.60 21.84
N LEU A 502 -3.01 8.29 20.76
CA LEU A 502 -2.13 9.28 20.14
C LEU A 502 -1.71 10.39 21.12
N HIS A 503 -2.62 10.82 22.01
CA HIS A 503 -2.32 11.80 23.07
C HIS A 503 -1.17 11.35 23.98
N GLN A 504 -1.08 10.05 24.29
CA GLN A 504 0.05 9.50 25.05
C GLN A 504 1.32 9.44 24.19
N LEU A 505 1.20 8.99 22.93
CA LEU A 505 2.33 8.88 22.00
C LEU A 505 3.03 10.22 21.72
N VAL A 506 2.28 11.31 21.55
CA VAL A 506 2.82 12.66 21.32
C VAL A 506 3.79 13.07 22.43
N ASN A 507 3.59 12.57 23.66
CA ASN A 507 4.41 12.91 24.82
C ASN A 507 5.41 11.81 25.22
N ASP A 508 5.43 10.66 24.53
CA ASP A 508 6.27 9.51 24.87
C ASP A 508 7.49 9.41 23.95
N CYS A 509 8.55 10.16 24.30
CA CYS A 509 9.82 10.14 23.58
C CYS A 509 10.56 8.79 23.63
N ASN A 510 10.18 7.87 24.54
CA ASN A 510 10.76 6.53 24.59
C ASN A 510 10.12 5.57 23.57
N MET A 511 8.90 5.87 23.13
CA MET A 511 8.17 5.06 22.15
C MET A 511 8.24 5.66 20.75
N VAL A 512 8.21 6.98 20.65
CA VAL A 512 8.20 7.71 19.38
C VAL A 512 9.53 8.42 19.19
N GLU A 513 10.16 8.21 18.03
CA GLU A 513 11.37 8.92 17.65
C GLU A 513 11.03 10.35 17.20
N TRP A 514 10.02 10.47 16.33
CA TRP A 514 9.44 11.74 15.92
C TRP A 514 7.97 11.58 15.55
N ILE A 515 7.23 12.67 15.64
CA ILE A 515 5.82 12.79 15.27
C ILE A 515 5.58 14.18 14.69
N GLY A 516 4.82 14.27 13.60
CA GLY A 516 4.45 15.55 13.02
C GLY A 516 3.20 15.45 12.17
N THR A 517 2.47 16.55 12.07
CA THR A 517 1.25 16.67 11.27
C THR A 517 1.50 17.51 10.04
N VAL A 518 1.08 17.01 8.88
CA VAL A 518 1.06 17.77 7.62
C VAL A 518 -0.39 18.04 7.21
N CYS A 519 -0.66 19.27 6.77
CA CYS A 519 -1.93 19.63 6.12
C CYS A 519 -1.78 19.39 4.61
N LEU A 520 -2.61 18.50 4.06
CA LEU A 520 -2.64 18.15 2.64
C LEU A 520 -3.85 18.80 1.97
N VAL A 521 -3.60 19.48 0.86
CA VAL A 521 -4.61 20.19 0.05
C VAL A 521 -4.55 19.77 -1.42
N PRO A 522 -5.52 20.13 -2.27
CA PRO A 522 -5.47 19.77 -3.69
C PRO A 522 -4.17 20.23 -4.34
N GLY A 523 -3.52 19.33 -5.08
CA GLY A 523 -2.18 19.55 -5.66
C GLY A 523 -1.02 18.97 -4.83
N ASP A 524 -1.29 18.52 -3.61
CA ASP A 524 -0.34 17.77 -2.80
C ASP A 524 -0.40 16.26 -3.11
N VAL A 525 0.76 15.62 -3.19
CA VAL A 525 0.92 14.16 -3.22
C VAL A 525 1.84 13.75 -2.07
N LEU A 526 1.30 13.09 -1.05
CA LEU A 526 2.08 12.50 0.03
C LEU A 526 2.48 11.07 -0.34
N ILE A 527 3.75 10.73 -0.13
CA ILE A 527 4.32 9.40 -0.33
C ILE A 527 4.92 8.91 0.99
N GLN A 528 4.32 7.86 1.54
CA GLN A 528 4.66 7.23 2.79
C GLN A 528 5.47 5.95 2.50
N PRO A 529 6.69 5.80 3.07
CA PRO A 529 7.43 4.54 2.96
C PRO A 529 6.76 3.46 3.84
N PRO A 530 7.08 2.17 3.62
CA PRO A 530 6.53 1.10 4.44
C PRO A 530 6.82 1.31 5.93
N ASN A 531 5.94 0.80 6.77
CA ASN A 531 6.08 0.77 8.23
C ASN A 531 6.06 2.13 8.96
N ILE A 532 5.67 3.22 8.30
CA ILE A 532 5.38 4.48 9.00
C ILE A 532 3.98 4.40 9.59
N MET A 533 3.90 4.62 10.91
CA MET A 533 2.61 4.71 11.59
C MET A 533 2.03 6.11 11.34
N HIS A 534 0.72 6.18 11.20
CA HIS A 534 0.05 7.42 10.91
C HIS A 534 -1.39 7.45 11.44
N CYS A 535 -1.92 8.65 11.57
CA CYS A 535 -3.28 8.96 11.94
C CYS A 535 -3.80 10.05 10.98
N VAL A 536 -5.08 9.99 10.63
CA VAL A 536 -5.66 10.89 9.61
C VAL A 536 -6.90 11.56 10.14
N TYR A 537 -6.99 12.88 9.99
CA TYR A 537 -8.16 13.66 10.30
C TYR A 537 -8.64 14.39 9.04
N THR A 538 -9.94 14.34 8.80
CA THR A 538 -10.57 14.95 7.63
C THR A 538 -11.42 16.15 8.06
N PRO A 539 -10.90 17.39 8.03
CA PRO A 539 -11.56 18.59 8.55
C PRO A 539 -12.74 19.08 7.70
N ILE A 540 -12.80 18.70 6.43
CA ILE A 540 -13.92 18.95 5.51
C ILE A 540 -14.11 17.68 4.68
N LYS A 541 -15.28 17.45 4.08
CA LYS A 541 -15.46 16.29 3.20
C LYS A 541 -14.36 16.28 2.13
N THR A 542 -13.71 15.13 1.96
CA THR A 542 -12.53 15.01 1.10
C THR A 542 -12.63 13.83 0.16
N LEU A 543 -12.32 14.08 -1.12
CA LEU A 543 -12.02 13.07 -2.12
C LEU A 543 -10.51 13.03 -2.30
N ALA A 544 -9.90 11.90 -1.96
CA ALA A 544 -8.49 11.62 -2.24
C ALA A 544 -8.38 10.41 -3.16
N THR A 545 -7.36 10.37 -3.99
CA THR A 545 -6.95 9.16 -4.72
C THR A 545 -5.60 8.74 -4.18
N GLY A 546 -5.38 7.45 -4.00
CA GLY A 546 -4.10 6.94 -3.56
C GLY A 546 -3.88 5.54 -4.08
N GLY A 547 -2.86 4.90 -3.55
CA GLY A 547 -2.52 3.53 -3.88
C GLY A 547 -1.28 3.07 -3.13
N HIS A 548 -1.07 1.77 -3.21
CA HIS A 548 0.04 1.06 -2.61
C HIS A 548 1.01 0.60 -3.71
N PHE A 549 2.29 0.58 -3.40
CA PHE A 549 3.32 0.10 -4.31
C PHE A 549 4.49 -0.56 -3.60
N TYR A 550 5.21 -1.41 -4.34
CA TYR A 550 6.49 -1.96 -3.92
C TYR A 550 7.60 -1.52 -4.88
N CYS A 551 8.76 -1.26 -4.29
CA CYS A 551 9.97 -0.82 -4.97
C CYS A 551 11.16 -1.60 -4.39
N TYR A 552 12.10 -2.03 -5.24
CA TYR A 552 13.27 -2.80 -4.84
C TYR A 552 14.10 -2.09 -3.77
N ASN A 553 14.17 -0.75 -3.81
CA ASN A 553 14.93 0.04 -2.85
C ASN A 553 14.27 0.13 -1.46
N LEU A 554 13.01 -0.27 -1.33
CA LEU A 554 12.23 -0.20 -0.10
C LEU A 554 12.02 -1.58 0.55
N CYS A 555 12.51 -2.66 -0.06
CA CYS A 555 12.22 -4.01 0.39
C CYS A 555 12.66 -4.33 1.83
N HIS A 556 13.66 -3.62 2.39
CA HIS A 556 14.03 -3.77 3.80
C HIS A 556 12.98 -3.17 4.76
N LEU A 557 12.28 -2.12 4.34
CA LEU A 557 11.15 -1.56 5.08
C LEU A 557 9.89 -2.41 4.90
N THR A 558 9.64 -2.90 3.67
CA THR A 558 8.56 -3.85 3.38
C THR A 558 8.70 -5.12 4.22
N GLU A 559 9.90 -5.70 4.27
CA GLU A 559 10.18 -6.88 5.11
C GLU A 559 9.86 -6.64 6.57
N LEU A 560 10.27 -5.49 7.11
CA LEU A 560 9.97 -5.11 8.50
C LEU A 560 8.48 -5.04 8.76
N SER A 561 7.75 -4.37 7.87
CA SER A 561 6.31 -4.23 7.98
C SER A 561 5.60 -5.58 7.90
N CYS A 562 5.93 -6.43 6.92
CA CYS A 562 5.30 -7.75 6.76
C CYS A 562 5.54 -8.66 7.98
N ASP A 563 6.72 -8.59 8.59
CA ASP A 563 7.03 -9.34 9.81
C ASP A 563 6.24 -8.83 11.03
N ILE A 564 5.93 -7.54 11.10
CA ILE A 564 5.02 -6.96 12.10
C ILE A 564 3.58 -7.43 11.80
N ASP A 565 3.12 -7.28 10.56
CA ASP A 565 1.76 -7.64 10.12
C ASP A 565 1.43 -9.12 10.37
N ARG A 566 2.44 -10.00 10.25
CA ARG A 566 2.29 -11.42 10.58
C ARG A 566 1.80 -11.63 12.02
N LEU A 567 2.33 -10.89 12.97
CA LEU A 567 2.05 -11.10 14.39
C LEU A 567 0.92 -10.22 14.89
N TYR A 568 0.84 -9.00 14.38
CA TYR A 568 0.02 -7.93 14.92
C TYR A 568 -0.81 -7.23 13.85
N GLY A 569 -0.88 -7.76 12.63
CA GLY A 569 -1.61 -7.14 11.53
C GLY A 569 -3.04 -6.83 11.93
N ASP A 570 -3.69 -7.69 12.73
CA ASP A 570 -5.03 -7.50 13.30
C ASP A 570 -5.22 -6.15 14.01
N VAL A 571 -4.19 -5.64 14.69
CA VAL A 571 -4.22 -4.39 15.45
C VAL A 571 -3.40 -3.25 14.84
N THR A 572 -2.35 -3.55 14.07
CA THR A 572 -1.46 -2.52 13.53
C THR A 572 -1.93 -1.96 12.20
N THR A 573 -2.73 -2.71 11.43
CA THR A 573 -3.25 -2.30 10.12
C THR A 573 -4.77 -2.13 10.13
N ASN A 574 -5.30 -1.33 9.21
CA ASN A 574 -6.74 -1.20 8.96
C ASN A 574 -7.27 -2.16 7.88
N GLN A 575 -6.39 -2.72 7.04
CA GLN A 575 -6.73 -3.58 5.90
C GLN A 575 -5.83 -4.84 5.82
N SER A 576 -6.15 -5.74 4.89
CA SER A 576 -5.33 -6.92 4.56
C SER A 576 -5.25 -7.08 3.05
N HIS A 577 -4.04 -7.25 2.52
CA HIS A 577 -3.79 -7.40 1.09
C HIS A 577 -3.29 -8.81 0.76
N PRO A 578 -4.19 -9.78 0.48
CA PRO A 578 -3.80 -11.15 0.16
C PRO A 578 -2.92 -11.27 -1.11
N ALA A 579 -2.89 -10.25 -1.98
CA ALA A 579 -2.02 -10.23 -3.15
C ALA A 579 -0.55 -9.94 -2.83
N THR A 580 -0.23 -9.41 -1.64
CA THR A 580 1.10 -8.92 -1.24
C THR A 580 2.22 -9.90 -1.58
N GLN A 581 2.10 -11.15 -1.10
CA GLN A 581 3.18 -12.13 -1.28
C GLN A 581 3.44 -12.43 -2.77
N ARG A 582 2.37 -12.49 -3.57
CA ARG A 582 2.48 -12.70 -5.01
C ARG A 582 3.14 -11.51 -5.71
N LEU A 583 2.85 -10.29 -5.28
CA LEU A 583 3.47 -9.07 -5.83
C LEU A 583 4.97 -9.01 -5.50
N ILE A 584 5.36 -9.43 -4.30
CA ILE A 584 6.77 -9.59 -3.90
C ILE A 584 7.46 -10.66 -4.75
N HIS A 585 6.82 -11.80 -5.01
CA HIS A 585 7.37 -12.82 -5.93
C HIS A 585 7.54 -12.27 -7.34
N ASN A 586 6.60 -11.46 -7.85
CA ASN A 586 6.72 -10.84 -9.16
C ASN A 586 7.93 -9.92 -9.28
N LEU A 587 8.27 -9.15 -8.23
CA LEU A 587 9.52 -8.38 -8.19
C LEU A 587 10.74 -9.30 -8.37
N ALA A 588 10.79 -10.44 -7.68
CA ALA A 588 11.90 -11.38 -7.84
C ALA A 588 11.96 -12.02 -9.24
N LEU A 589 10.82 -12.38 -9.81
CA LEU A 589 10.70 -12.96 -11.15
C LEU A 589 11.19 -12.01 -12.25
N ALA A 590 11.03 -10.71 -12.07
CA ALA A 590 11.44 -9.69 -13.04
C ALA A 590 12.95 -9.36 -13.00
N LEU A 591 13.70 -9.82 -12.00
CA LEU A 591 15.14 -9.53 -11.86
C LEU A 591 16.00 -9.89 -13.09
N PRO A 592 15.72 -10.95 -13.88
CA PRO A 592 16.46 -11.23 -15.10
C PRO A 592 16.40 -10.10 -16.13
N ASN A 593 15.30 -9.33 -16.15
CA ASN A 593 15.17 -8.14 -17.01
C ASN A 593 16.02 -6.95 -16.52
N LEU A 594 16.63 -7.07 -15.34
CA LEU A 594 17.51 -6.10 -14.72
C LEU A 594 18.95 -6.64 -14.61
N ALA A 595 19.32 -7.67 -15.40
CA ALA A 595 20.61 -8.34 -15.30
C ALA A 595 21.82 -7.44 -15.62
N ASP A 596 21.61 -6.27 -16.22
CA ASP A 596 22.60 -5.23 -16.46
C ASP A 596 22.71 -4.21 -15.33
N LYS A 597 21.79 -4.24 -14.35
CA LYS A 597 21.72 -3.31 -13.23
C LYS A 597 22.28 -3.89 -11.94
N THR A 598 22.38 -3.01 -10.94
CA THR A 598 22.73 -3.40 -9.56
C THR A 598 21.63 -2.94 -8.60
N LEU A 599 21.42 -3.71 -7.53
CA LEU A 599 20.46 -3.36 -6.47
C LEU A 599 21.18 -3.04 -5.16
N PRO A 600 20.63 -2.18 -4.29
CA PRO A 600 21.16 -2.05 -2.93
C PRO A 600 21.11 -3.40 -2.21
N ARG A 601 22.19 -3.75 -1.51
CA ARG A 601 22.36 -5.09 -0.94
C ARG A 601 21.32 -5.42 0.11
N VAL A 602 21.05 -4.52 1.05
CA VAL A 602 20.14 -4.83 2.16
C VAL A 602 18.70 -4.99 1.67
N PRO A 603 18.14 -4.07 0.86
CA PRO A 603 16.84 -4.30 0.23
C PRO A 603 16.76 -5.60 -0.57
N PHE A 604 17.79 -5.97 -1.34
CA PHE A 604 17.80 -7.27 -2.03
C PHE A 604 17.78 -8.46 -1.06
N LEU A 605 18.57 -8.43 0.02
CA LEU A 605 18.56 -9.51 1.03
C LEU A 605 17.21 -9.63 1.73
N ALA A 606 16.52 -8.50 1.95
CA ALA A 606 15.17 -8.48 2.50
C ALA A 606 14.14 -9.08 1.51
N LEU A 607 14.21 -8.72 0.22
CA LEU A 607 13.43 -9.38 -0.83
C LEU A 607 13.70 -10.89 -0.87
N ALA A 608 14.98 -11.29 -0.84
CA ALA A 608 15.37 -12.69 -0.83
C ALA A 608 14.80 -13.45 0.37
N LEU A 609 14.79 -12.82 1.55
CA LEU A 609 14.23 -13.39 2.76
C LEU A 609 12.71 -13.60 2.64
N MET A 610 11.97 -12.60 2.16
CA MET A 610 10.52 -12.70 1.93
C MET A 610 10.14 -13.72 0.86
N VAL A 611 11.02 -14.02 -0.11
CA VAL A 611 10.78 -15.03 -1.17
C VAL A 611 11.15 -16.44 -0.71
N LEU A 612 12.30 -16.60 -0.05
CA LEU A 612 12.80 -17.90 0.40
C LEU A 612 12.05 -18.43 1.63
N ASP A 613 11.47 -17.53 2.43
CA ASP A 613 10.70 -17.86 3.63
C ASP A 613 9.32 -17.18 3.65
N SER A 614 8.61 -17.21 2.51
CA SER A 614 7.33 -16.51 2.31
C SER A 614 6.32 -16.76 3.44
N LYS A 615 6.26 -17.99 3.93
CA LYS A 615 5.35 -18.41 5.01
C LYS A 615 5.58 -17.68 6.32
N THR A 616 6.77 -17.10 6.56
CA THR A 616 7.05 -16.27 7.75
C THR A 616 6.70 -14.80 7.56
N TYR A 617 6.15 -14.41 6.42
CA TYR A 617 5.75 -13.03 6.11
C TYR A 617 4.29 -12.89 5.67
N GLU A 618 3.62 -14.01 5.39
CA GLU A 618 2.18 -14.02 5.16
C GLU A 618 1.43 -13.57 6.43
N ALA A 619 0.76 -12.42 6.33
CA ALA A 619 -0.14 -11.93 7.36
C ALA A 619 -1.40 -12.82 7.44
N PRO A 620 -1.94 -13.04 8.64
CA PRO A 620 -3.24 -13.70 8.76
C PRO A 620 -4.29 -12.87 8.01
N THR A 621 -5.04 -13.52 7.12
CA THR A 621 -6.12 -12.86 6.37
C THR A 621 -7.20 -12.39 7.35
N LYS A 622 -7.45 -11.09 7.43
CA LYS A 622 -8.56 -10.55 8.22
C LYS A 622 -9.88 -10.70 7.46
N GLY A 623 -10.94 -11.12 8.14
CA GLY A 623 -12.32 -10.86 7.73
C GLY A 623 -12.88 -11.69 6.57
N LEU A 624 -14.18 -11.50 6.34
CA LEU A 624 -15.06 -12.26 5.44
C LEU A 624 -14.94 -11.88 3.94
N GLY A 625 -13.99 -11.02 3.57
CA GLY A 625 -13.94 -10.36 2.25
C GLY A 625 -12.85 -10.83 1.29
N SER A 626 -11.99 -11.78 1.67
CA SER A 626 -11.01 -12.33 0.73
C SER A 626 -11.74 -13.16 -0.33
N ALA A 627 -11.37 -12.95 -1.60
CA ALA A 627 -11.87 -13.77 -2.68
C ALA A 627 -11.55 -15.24 -2.37
N GLN A 628 -12.59 -16.06 -2.21
CA GLN A 628 -12.42 -17.48 -1.95
C GLN A 628 -12.06 -18.19 -3.25
N TYR A 629 -10.81 -18.58 -3.39
CA TYR A 629 -10.38 -19.47 -4.46
C TYR A 629 -10.49 -20.91 -3.98
N TYR A 630 -10.87 -21.81 -4.88
CA TYR A 630 -10.75 -23.25 -4.63
C TYR A 630 -9.27 -23.56 -4.32
N PRO A 631 -8.95 -24.28 -3.23
CA PRO A 631 -7.56 -24.58 -2.85
C PRO A 631 -6.76 -25.27 -3.96
N ASP A 632 -7.40 -26.12 -4.75
CA ASP A 632 -6.83 -26.79 -5.93
C ASP A 632 -7.11 -26.03 -7.24
N GLY A 633 -7.52 -24.77 -7.16
CA GLY A 633 -7.83 -23.91 -8.28
C GLY A 633 -6.57 -23.46 -9.04
N ARG A 634 -6.77 -22.96 -10.26
CA ARG A 634 -5.69 -22.43 -11.10
C ARG A 634 -4.87 -21.36 -10.36
N TYR A 635 -5.50 -20.49 -9.57
CA TYR A 635 -4.82 -19.43 -8.83
C TYR A 635 -3.72 -19.95 -7.90
N HIS A 636 -4.01 -20.91 -7.02
CA HIS A 636 -3.02 -21.44 -6.08
C HIS A 636 -1.88 -22.18 -6.78
N ARG A 637 -2.19 -22.85 -7.90
CA ARG A 637 -1.16 -23.50 -8.73
C ARG A 637 -0.20 -22.47 -9.35
N GLU A 638 -0.72 -21.38 -9.90
CA GLU A 638 0.10 -20.28 -10.43
C GLU A 638 0.96 -19.67 -9.33
N VAL A 639 0.38 -19.36 -8.17
CA VAL A 639 1.12 -18.80 -7.02
C VAL A 639 2.25 -19.75 -6.58
N ALA A 640 2.00 -21.05 -6.50
CA ALA A 640 3.03 -22.04 -6.14
C ALA A 640 4.16 -22.11 -7.18
N GLY A 641 3.82 -22.08 -8.47
CA GLY A 641 4.78 -22.03 -9.56
C GLY A 641 5.64 -20.76 -9.49
N GLU A 642 5.01 -19.60 -9.44
CA GLU A 642 5.67 -18.29 -9.31
C GLU A 642 6.60 -18.24 -8.10
N THR A 643 6.17 -18.77 -6.96
CA THR A 643 6.99 -18.88 -5.74
C THR A 643 8.26 -19.69 -6.01
N ALA A 644 8.12 -20.88 -6.60
CA ALA A 644 9.25 -21.76 -6.89
C ALA A 644 10.24 -21.13 -7.88
N TYR A 645 9.75 -20.39 -8.89
CA TYR A 645 10.62 -19.67 -9.83
C TYR A 645 11.30 -18.46 -9.18
N ALA A 646 10.58 -17.68 -8.40
CA ALA A 646 11.13 -16.56 -7.65
C ALA A 646 12.29 -17.03 -6.74
N GLN A 647 12.11 -18.16 -6.05
CA GLN A 647 13.15 -18.79 -5.23
C GLN A 647 14.39 -19.20 -6.04
N GLN A 648 14.21 -19.73 -7.25
CA GLN A 648 15.33 -20.07 -8.14
C GLN A 648 16.11 -18.82 -8.58
N VAL A 649 15.41 -17.75 -8.99
CA VAL A 649 16.03 -16.48 -9.39
C VAL A 649 16.83 -15.89 -8.24
N VAL A 650 16.21 -15.77 -7.05
CA VAL A 650 16.88 -15.28 -5.84
C VAL A 650 18.11 -16.11 -5.49
N THR A 651 17.99 -17.44 -5.52
CA THR A 651 19.11 -18.35 -5.23
C THR A 651 20.25 -18.17 -6.22
N ALA A 652 19.96 -17.96 -7.51
CA ALA A 652 20.97 -17.69 -8.53
C ALA A 652 21.72 -16.37 -8.26
N VAL A 653 21.00 -15.31 -7.88
CA VAL A 653 21.62 -14.02 -7.53
C VAL A 653 22.51 -14.16 -6.28
N LEU A 654 22.02 -14.83 -5.23
CA LEU A 654 22.80 -15.09 -4.02
C LEU A 654 24.09 -15.85 -4.35
N LYS A 655 23.99 -16.93 -5.14
CA LYS A 655 25.15 -17.72 -5.59
C LYS A 655 26.13 -16.88 -6.43
N GLY A 656 25.62 -16.10 -7.39
CA GLY A 656 26.43 -15.23 -8.25
C GLY A 656 27.21 -14.17 -7.47
N ASN A 657 26.66 -13.71 -6.34
CA ASN A 657 27.29 -12.74 -5.44
C ASN A 657 28.04 -13.39 -4.25
N ARG A 658 28.21 -14.72 -4.26
CA ARG A 658 28.87 -15.50 -3.19
C ARG A 658 28.24 -15.28 -1.81
N ILE A 659 26.91 -15.15 -1.77
CA ILE A 659 26.11 -15.03 -0.56
C ILE A 659 25.45 -16.39 -0.29
N THR A 660 25.36 -16.77 0.99
CA THR A 660 24.67 -17.99 1.40
C THR A 660 23.18 -17.92 1.11
N SER A 661 22.59 -19.04 0.69
CA SER A 661 21.13 -19.22 0.57
C SER A 661 20.47 -19.73 1.86
N ASP A 662 21.23 -19.86 2.95
CA ASP A 662 20.71 -20.22 4.26
C ASP A 662 19.88 -19.04 4.82
N VAL A 663 18.57 -19.26 4.91
CA VAL A 663 17.57 -18.28 5.37
C VAL A 663 17.95 -17.69 6.74
N ASN A 664 18.48 -18.49 7.67
CA ASN A 664 18.83 -17.99 9.00
C ASN A 664 20.01 -17.02 8.95
N LYS A 665 21.00 -17.30 8.09
CA LYS A 665 22.13 -16.39 7.89
C LYS A 665 21.72 -15.13 7.14
N ILE A 666 20.80 -15.21 6.17
CA ILE A 666 20.22 -14.03 5.52
C ILE A 666 19.48 -13.18 6.53
N ARG A 667 18.61 -13.80 7.34
CA ARG A 667 17.92 -13.14 8.44
C ARG A 667 18.88 -12.45 9.39
N GLU A 668 19.96 -13.12 9.79
CA GLU A 668 21.02 -12.48 10.58
C GLU A 668 21.64 -11.27 9.87
N MET A 669 21.92 -11.34 8.56
CA MET A 669 22.48 -10.20 7.82
C MET A 669 21.52 -9.00 7.76
N VAL A 670 20.22 -9.25 7.61
CA VAL A 670 19.19 -8.19 7.63
C VAL A 670 18.97 -7.66 9.05
N HIS A 671 18.89 -8.54 10.05
CA HIS A 671 18.56 -8.21 11.43
C HIS A 671 19.76 -7.76 12.29
N LYS A 672 21.01 -8.04 11.92
CA LYS A 672 22.20 -7.59 12.69
C LYS A 672 22.34 -6.07 12.78
N ARG A 673 21.51 -5.34 12.05
CA ARG A 673 21.44 -3.87 11.99
C ARG A 673 20.48 -3.26 13.02
N LEU A 674 19.98 -4.08 13.95
CA LEU A 674 19.23 -3.64 15.12
C LEU A 674 20.10 -2.70 15.98
N GLY A 675 19.59 -1.50 16.30
CA GLY A 675 20.28 -0.52 17.15
C GLY A 675 20.64 0.82 16.50
N GLY A 676 20.21 1.10 15.25
CA GLY A 676 20.33 2.43 14.64
C GLY A 676 20.25 2.45 13.11
N GLU A 677 20.49 1.31 12.45
CA GLU A 677 20.58 1.21 10.98
C GLU A 677 19.40 0.48 10.33
N LEU A 678 18.33 0.18 11.07
CA LEU A 678 17.20 -0.62 10.56
C LEU A 678 16.59 0.00 9.28
N LEU A 679 16.61 1.32 9.18
CA LEU A 679 16.09 2.05 8.02
C LEU A 679 17.12 2.32 6.91
N ASP A 680 18.42 2.18 7.17
CA ASP A 680 19.43 2.54 6.17
C ASP A 680 19.48 1.43 5.10
N PRO A 681 19.32 1.71 3.80
CA PRO A 681 19.41 0.66 2.76
C PRO A 681 20.84 0.11 2.58
N GLY A 682 21.85 0.73 3.20
CA GLY A 682 23.26 0.39 3.06
C GLY A 682 23.87 0.84 1.73
N LYS A 683 25.19 0.99 1.69
CA LYS A 683 25.92 1.47 0.50
C LYS A 683 26.35 0.36 -0.47
N SER A 684 26.44 -0.87 0.02
CA SER A 684 26.87 -2.01 -0.81
C SER A 684 25.80 -2.42 -1.82
N ARG A 685 26.22 -2.95 -2.97
CA ARG A 685 25.32 -3.33 -4.07
C ARG A 685 25.45 -4.80 -4.45
N ILE A 686 24.39 -5.34 -5.03
CA ILE A 686 24.25 -6.69 -5.58
C ILE A 686 24.31 -6.59 -7.09
N ASN A 687 25.17 -7.39 -7.69
CA ASN A 687 25.31 -7.46 -9.14
C ASN A 687 24.34 -8.51 -9.70
N LEU A 688 23.51 -8.12 -10.67
CA LEU A 688 22.54 -9.02 -11.30
C LEU A 688 23.06 -9.69 -12.59
N SER A 689 24.31 -9.49 -12.98
CA SER A 689 24.88 -9.99 -14.24
C SER A 689 24.93 -11.52 -14.33
N CYS A 690 24.87 -12.22 -13.20
CA CYS A 690 24.69 -13.67 -13.19
C CYS A 690 23.38 -14.10 -13.84
N LEU A 691 22.39 -13.21 -13.94
CA LEU A 691 21.10 -13.46 -14.57
C LEU A 691 21.10 -13.29 -16.10
N LYS A 692 22.15 -12.75 -16.72
CA LYS A 692 22.23 -12.63 -18.20
C LYS A 692 22.14 -13.97 -18.92
N LYS A 693 22.55 -15.04 -18.25
CA LYS A 693 22.49 -16.43 -18.74
C LYS A 693 21.45 -17.25 -17.98
N PHE A 694 20.61 -16.60 -17.17
CA PHE A 694 19.57 -17.30 -16.44
C PHE A 694 18.48 -17.68 -17.42
N VAL A 695 18.54 -18.93 -17.87
CA VAL A 695 17.47 -19.55 -18.61
C VAL A 695 16.51 -20.07 -17.56
N PHE A 696 15.27 -19.58 -17.58
CA PHE A 696 14.20 -20.22 -16.82
C PHE A 696 14.23 -21.70 -17.15
N VAL A 697 14.10 -22.58 -16.15
CA VAL A 697 14.06 -24.03 -16.40
C VAL A 697 12.98 -24.28 -17.44
N GLU A 698 13.44 -24.55 -18.67
CA GLU A 698 12.58 -24.86 -19.79
C GLU A 698 11.94 -26.18 -19.39
N ILE A 699 10.63 -26.15 -19.13
CA ILE A 699 9.88 -27.39 -19.02
C ILE A 699 10.00 -28.00 -20.41
N LYS A 700 10.88 -28.99 -20.56
CA LYS A 700 11.12 -29.65 -21.84
C LYS A 700 9.77 -30.09 -22.39
N ARG A 701 9.35 -29.46 -23.50
CA ARG A 701 8.25 -29.99 -24.31
C ARG A 701 8.68 -31.41 -24.71
N PRO A 702 7.93 -32.45 -24.36
CA PRO A 702 8.17 -33.74 -24.98
C PRO A 702 8.03 -33.52 -26.48
N LYS A 703 8.98 -34.10 -27.22
CA LYS A 703 8.97 -34.02 -28.67
C LYS A 703 7.61 -34.48 -29.15
N THR A 704 6.87 -33.59 -29.81
CA THR A 704 5.69 -33.93 -30.59
C THR A 704 6.07 -35.08 -31.51
N LEU A 705 5.43 -36.24 -31.30
CA LEU A 705 5.54 -37.40 -32.16
C LEU A 705 4.70 -37.19 -33.42
#